data_AF-A0A8J4RD04-F1
#
_entry.id   AF-A0A8J4RD04-F1
#
_cell.length_a   1.000
_cell.length_b   1.000
_cell.length_c   1.000
_cell.angle_alpha   90.00
_cell.angle_beta   90.00
_cell.angle_gamma   90.00
#
_symmetry.space_group_name_H-M   'P 1'
#
loop_
_entity.id
_entity.type
_entity.pdbx_description
1 polymer ?
#
loop_
_entity_poly.entity_id
_entity_poly.type
_entity_poly.pdbx_seq_one_letter_code
_entity_poly.pdbx_strand_id
1 'polypeptide(L)'
;MEEIQSQSDNYRSSSSSASSPASRVPSSNFFYLRKPGSLRQPISFEDSPEWEDTDVDARVEEGGDRDTINIAITPASPSLSKLNSGSLPSPPLPEGAVVARKTAGASVVWKDLTVTIKGKRKYSDKVVKSSNGYALPGTMTVIMGPARSGKSTLLRAIAGRLHHSAKMYGEVFVNGAKSHMPYGSYGFVERETSLIGSLTVREFLYYSALLQLPGFFCQKKSVVEDAIHAMSLGDYANKLIGGHCYMKGLHSGERRRISIARELVMRPHILFIDEPLYHLDSVSALLMMVTLKKLASTGCTLIFTIYQSSTEVFGLFDRICLLSNGNTLFFGETLACLQHFSNAGFPCPIMQSPSDHFLRAINTDFDRIIAMCKNWQDDHDFSAVNMDTAVAIRTLEATYKTSADAVAVENMIVRLTDKEGPFLKSKGKAGCGTRIAVLTWRSLLIMSREWKYYWLRLILCMLLTLCVGTVFSGLGHSLSSVVTRVAAVFAFISFASLLSIAGVPALLKEIKIYASEELNQHSGPLVFLFGQLLSSIPFLFLISISSSLVFYFLIGLRDEFGLLMYFVLNFFLCLLVNEGLMLVVVSLWQNVFWSILTLVSIHVVMMLAAGYFRIRNALPGPLWTYPLSYIAFHTYSIQGILENEYLWTSFPVGQSVLPKYMLHTANHSHQGPLQPHKVEYPHP
;
A
#
# COMPACT_ATOMS: atom_id res chain seq x y z
N MET A 1 35.10 -13.85 19.15
CA MET A 1 36.29 -14.05 18.29
C MET A 1 35.79 -13.83 16.88
N GLU A 2 35.68 -12.55 16.51
CA GLU A 2 36.66 -11.79 15.69
C GLU A 2 36.25 -11.97 14.21
N GLU A 3 35.84 -10.96 13.45
CA GLU A 3 36.08 -9.52 13.51
C GLU A 3 34.82 -8.68 13.23
N ILE A 4 34.84 -7.51 13.85
CA ILE A 4 33.98 -6.33 13.74
C ILE A 4 34.85 -5.23 13.11
N GLN A 5 34.21 -4.17 12.56
CA GLN A 5 34.75 -2.91 11.98
C GLN A 5 35.07 -2.97 10.47
N SER A 6 34.78 -1.95 9.66
CA SER A 6 34.06 -0.67 9.80
C SER A 6 34.03 -0.04 8.41
N GLN A 7 33.07 0.86 8.14
CA GLN A 7 33.34 2.19 7.60
C GLN A 7 32.02 2.94 7.38
N SER A 8 31.67 3.73 8.37
CA SER A 8 30.98 5.00 8.19
C SER A 8 31.98 6.06 7.73
N ASP A 9 31.42 7.08 7.08
CA ASP A 9 31.90 8.46 6.96
C ASP A 9 32.87 8.82 5.84
N ASN A 10 32.36 9.67 4.94
CA ASN A 10 33.11 10.77 4.36
C ASN A 10 32.15 11.89 3.93
N TYR A 11 32.03 12.93 4.76
CA TYR A 11 32.12 14.30 4.27
C TYR A 11 32.92 15.15 5.26
N ARG A 12 34.11 15.55 4.79
CA ARG A 12 35.08 16.53 5.31
C ARG A 12 34.40 17.82 5.79
N SER A 13 34.68 18.37 6.98
CA SER A 13 35.91 18.97 7.53
C SER A 13 36.25 20.37 7.00
N SER A 14 36.19 21.35 7.90
CA SER A 14 37.10 22.50 7.96
C SER A 14 37.42 22.77 9.43
N SER A 15 38.68 22.57 9.78
CA SER A 15 39.27 22.66 11.12
C SER A 15 39.97 23.99 11.38
N SER A 16 40.39 24.15 12.65
CA SER A 16 41.43 25.04 13.22
C SER A 16 40.89 26.28 13.94
N SER A 17 41.33 26.66 15.15
CA SER A 17 42.42 26.22 16.00
C SER A 17 42.36 26.95 17.37
N ALA A 18 43.12 26.42 18.35
CA ALA A 18 43.78 27.14 19.45
C ALA A 18 43.15 27.14 20.87
N SER A 19 43.84 26.39 21.75
CA SER A 19 44.30 26.76 23.11
C SER A 19 43.35 27.34 24.17
N SER A 20 43.19 26.59 25.26
CA SER A 20 42.87 27.03 26.65
C SER A 20 43.91 28.07 27.18
N PRO A 21 43.73 28.78 28.33
CA PRO A 21 42.86 28.44 29.47
C PRO A 21 42.18 29.59 30.28
N ALA A 22 41.35 29.17 31.23
CA ALA A 22 41.03 29.78 32.54
C ALA A 22 40.13 31.04 32.61
N SER A 23 38.91 30.88 33.15
CA SER A 23 38.44 31.57 34.36
C SER A 23 37.08 31.05 34.89
N ARG A 24 37.06 30.87 36.21
CA ARG A 24 35.97 30.76 37.22
C ARG A 24 34.70 31.58 36.87
N VAL A 25 33.45 31.32 37.30
CA VAL A 25 32.80 30.62 38.46
C VAL A 25 31.26 30.52 38.17
N PRO A 26 30.44 29.75 38.92
CA PRO A 26 29.26 29.02 38.44
C PRO A 26 27.88 29.63 38.83
N SER A 27 26.79 29.18 38.19
CA SER A 27 25.43 29.35 38.72
C SER A 27 24.58 28.06 38.65
N SER A 28 24.26 27.58 39.85
CA SER A 28 23.08 26.86 40.33
C SER A 28 22.35 25.84 39.45
N ASN A 29 22.51 24.57 39.84
CA ASN A 29 21.60 23.45 39.62
C ASN A 29 20.21 23.70 40.24
N PHE A 30 19.14 23.41 39.49
CA PHE A 30 17.81 23.13 40.04
C PHE A 30 17.36 21.73 39.61
N PHE A 31 17.54 20.75 40.50
CA PHE A 31 16.80 19.49 40.48
C PHE A 31 15.98 19.41 41.76
N TYR A 32 14.65 19.27 41.62
CA TYR A 32 13.74 19.08 42.74
C TYR A 32 13.86 17.65 43.28
N LEU A 33 14.51 17.51 44.44
CA LEU A 33 14.45 16.32 45.29
C LEU A 33 13.53 16.62 46.48
N ARG A 34 12.44 15.86 46.62
CA ARG A 34 11.47 15.99 47.72
C ARG A 34 11.85 15.04 48.86
N LYS A 35 11.96 15.57 50.09
CA LYS A 35 12.14 14.76 51.31
C LYS A 35 10.80 14.13 51.76
N PRO A 36 10.80 12.92 52.37
CA PRO A 36 9.59 12.28 52.87
C PRO A 36 9.22 12.76 54.27
N GLY A 37 7.93 13.02 54.50
CA GLY A 37 7.36 13.24 55.84
C GLY A 37 6.64 14.58 56.02
N SER A 38 5.43 14.73 55.49
CA SER A 38 4.41 15.63 56.08
C SER A 38 2.99 15.15 55.72
N LEU A 39 2.10 15.16 56.71
CA LEU A 39 0.70 14.78 56.58
C LEU A 39 -0.07 15.77 55.68
N ARG A 40 -0.96 15.24 54.83
CA ARG A 40 -1.83 16.02 53.92
C ARG A 40 -2.94 16.75 54.69
N GLN A 41 -3.16 18.02 54.35
CA GLN A 41 -4.51 18.63 54.36
C GLN A 41 -4.98 18.79 52.90
N PRO A 42 -6.29 18.63 52.60
CA PRO A 42 -6.82 18.82 51.25
C PRO A 42 -6.88 20.32 50.91
N ILE A 43 -6.34 20.68 49.74
CA ILE A 43 -6.30 22.06 49.24
C ILE A 43 -7.63 22.38 48.53
N SER A 44 -8.25 23.52 48.84
CA SER A 44 -9.47 24.03 48.19
C SER A 44 -9.17 24.64 46.82
N PHE A 45 -10.20 24.73 45.98
CA PHE A 45 -10.12 24.99 44.55
C PHE A 45 -9.93 26.48 44.17
N GLU A 46 -9.42 27.32 45.08
CA GLU A 46 -9.40 28.79 44.92
C GLU A 46 -8.00 29.40 44.71
N ASP A 47 -6.93 28.59 44.73
CA ASP A 47 -5.57 29.07 44.46
C ASP A 47 -5.02 28.43 43.18
N SER A 48 -5.34 29.00 42.02
CA SER A 48 -4.59 28.78 40.77
C SER A 48 -3.99 30.11 40.29
N PRO A 49 -2.70 30.18 39.96
CA PRO A 49 -2.07 31.43 39.52
C PRO A 49 -2.51 31.81 38.11
N GLU A 50 -2.83 33.10 37.93
CA GLU A 50 -3.07 33.73 36.63
C GLU A 50 -1.80 33.69 35.76
N TRP A 51 -1.96 33.33 34.49
CA TRP A 51 -0.86 33.33 33.52
C TRP A 51 -0.83 34.68 32.80
N GLU A 52 0.25 35.44 32.98
CA GLU A 52 0.53 36.65 32.19
C GLU A 52 0.92 36.25 30.75
N ASP A 53 0.19 36.79 29.77
CA ASP A 53 0.53 36.71 28.35
C ASP A 53 1.71 37.65 28.06
N THR A 54 2.87 37.08 27.73
CA THR A 54 4.00 37.84 27.18
C THR A 54 3.88 37.97 25.67
N ASP A 55 3.56 39.17 25.19
CA ASP A 55 3.61 39.57 23.79
C ASP A 55 5.06 39.54 23.25
N VAL A 56 5.24 38.93 22.08
CA VAL A 56 6.51 38.91 21.33
C VAL A 56 6.45 39.98 20.25
N ASP A 57 7.19 41.07 20.43
CA ASP A 57 7.39 42.14 19.45
C ASP A 57 8.22 41.63 18.25
N ALA A 58 7.59 41.53 17.08
CA ALA A 58 8.26 41.38 15.80
C ALA A 58 8.28 42.72 15.04
N ARG A 59 9.45 43.36 15.02
CA ARG A 59 9.74 44.53 14.17
C ARG A 59 9.83 44.12 12.71
N VAL A 60 9.04 44.75 11.84
CA VAL A 60 9.23 44.76 10.39
C VAL A 60 9.19 46.22 9.93
N GLU A 61 10.24 46.61 9.20
CA GLU A 61 10.49 47.96 8.68
C GLU A 61 9.46 48.41 7.64
N GLU A 62 9.18 49.71 7.68
CA GLU A 62 8.32 50.45 6.76
C GLU A 62 8.93 50.60 5.35
N GLY A 63 8.08 50.46 4.33
CA GLY A 63 8.30 50.96 2.97
C GLY A 63 6.92 51.13 2.31
N GLY A 64 6.41 52.37 2.32
CA GLY A 64 5.03 52.68 1.96
C GLY A 64 4.70 52.64 0.47
N ASP A 65 3.41 52.49 0.16
CA ASP A 65 2.65 53.54 -0.52
C ASP A 65 1.13 53.31 -0.33
N ARG A 66 0.37 54.39 -0.48
CA ARG A 66 -1.04 54.59 -0.12
C ARG A 66 -2.05 53.74 -0.94
N ASP A 67 -3.12 53.27 -0.29
CA ASP A 67 -4.50 53.74 -0.54
C ASP A 67 -5.56 53.03 0.33
N THR A 68 -6.38 53.86 1.00
CA THR A 68 -7.74 53.71 1.57
C THR A 68 -8.37 52.32 1.80
N ILE A 69 -8.94 52.09 3.00
CA ILE A 69 -10.36 51.73 3.23
C ILE A 69 -10.72 51.82 4.75
N ASN A 70 -11.94 52.28 5.00
CA ASN A 70 -12.52 52.72 6.27
C ASN A 70 -12.73 51.61 7.34
N ILE A 71 -12.59 52.06 8.59
CA ILE A 71 -12.90 51.38 9.86
C ILE A 71 -14.41 51.44 10.15
N ALA A 72 -15.00 50.31 10.56
CA ALA A 72 -16.32 50.28 11.22
C ALA A 72 -16.25 49.41 12.49
N ILE A 73 -16.64 50.02 13.60
CA ILE A 73 -16.62 49.53 14.98
C ILE A 73 -17.89 48.71 15.26
N THR A 74 -17.76 47.51 15.81
CA THR A 74 -18.89 46.71 16.33
C THR A 74 -18.99 46.80 17.86
N PRO A 75 -20.18 47.05 18.45
CA PRO A 75 -20.37 47.17 19.89
C PRO A 75 -20.62 45.82 20.59
N ALA A 76 -20.27 45.81 21.88
CA ALA A 76 -20.34 44.70 22.83
C ALA A 76 -21.75 44.18 23.14
N SER A 77 -21.84 42.88 23.42
CA SER A 77 -23.02 42.13 23.87
C SER A 77 -23.25 42.22 25.38
N PRO A 78 -24.51 42.31 25.88
CA PRO A 78 -24.81 42.32 27.30
C PRO A 78 -24.99 40.90 27.88
N SER A 79 -24.68 40.80 29.17
CA SER A 79 -24.80 39.63 30.05
C SER A 79 -26.26 39.22 30.29
N LEU A 80 -26.50 37.91 30.44
CA LEU A 80 -27.83 37.35 30.71
C LEU A 80 -27.85 36.59 32.04
N SER A 81 -28.72 37.06 32.95
CA SER A 81 -29.03 36.46 34.24
C SER A 81 -30.38 35.73 34.19
N LYS A 82 -30.44 34.61 34.93
CA LYS A 82 -31.58 33.78 35.39
C LYS A 82 -33.01 34.18 34.97
N LEU A 83 -33.78 33.26 34.37
CA LEU A 83 -34.93 32.53 35.00
C LEU A 83 -35.70 31.60 34.02
N ASN A 84 -35.95 30.38 34.50
CA ASN A 84 -37.16 29.52 34.44
C ASN A 84 -37.85 29.07 33.11
N SER A 85 -37.87 27.73 32.98
CA SER A 85 -38.99 26.83 32.66
C SER A 85 -40.11 27.29 31.71
N GLY A 86 -40.08 26.74 30.50
CA GLY A 86 -41.21 26.65 29.58
C GLY A 86 -40.84 25.78 28.39
N SER A 87 -41.50 24.64 28.25
CA SER A 87 -41.33 23.69 27.14
C SER A 87 -41.62 24.36 25.79
N LEU A 88 -40.62 24.39 24.91
CA LEU A 88 -40.80 24.72 23.48
C LEU A 88 -40.58 23.46 22.63
N PRO A 89 -41.43 23.21 21.60
CA PRO A 89 -41.30 22.05 20.75
C PRO A 89 -40.04 22.16 19.88
N SER A 90 -39.30 21.07 19.77
CA SER A 90 -38.16 20.94 18.86
C SER A 90 -38.58 21.20 17.41
N PRO A 91 -37.75 21.88 16.59
CA PRO A 91 -38.04 22.09 15.17
C PRO A 91 -38.06 20.75 14.42
N PRO A 92 -38.90 20.60 13.38
CA PRO A 92 -38.99 19.35 12.63
C PRO A 92 -37.68 19.08 11.89
N LEU A 93 -37.05 17.96 12.21
CA LEU A 93 -35.94 17.39 11.45
C LEU A 93 -36.40 17.11 10.01
N PRO A 94 -35.57 17.34 8.98
CA PRO A 94 -35.93 17.04 7.61
C PRO A 94 -36.24 15.54 7.45
N GLU A 95 -37.43 15.24 6.93
CA GLU A 95 -37.90 13.90 6.58
C GLU A 95 -36.99 13.29 5.51
N GLY A 96 -36.02 12.51 5.98
CA GLY A 96 -35.09 11.75 5.16
C GLY A 96 -34.33 10.73 5.99
N ALA A 97 -34.92 10.21 7.07
CA ALA A 97 -34.34 9.12 7.84
C ALA A 97 -34.39 7.84 7.00
N VAL A 98 -33.33 7.60 6.22
CA VAL A 98 -33.07 6.31 5.59
C VAL A 98 -33.06 5.28 6.71
N VAL A 99 -34.13 4.50 6.81
CA VAL A 99 -34.27 3.42 7.78
C VAL A 99 -33.07 2.49 7.60
N ALA A 100 -32.17 2.48 8.59
CA ALA A 100 -31.00 1.61 8.57
C ALA A 100 -31.47 0.16 8.45
N ARG A 101 -31.29 -0.42 7.27
CA ARG A 101 -31.84 -1.72 6.92
C ARG A 101 -31.12 -2.78 7.77
N LYS A 102 -31.86 -3.43 8.68
CA LYS A 102 -31.34 -4.40 9.65
C LYS A 102 -30.58 -5.52 8.93
N THR A 103 -29.31 -5.72 9.27
CA THR A 103 -28.52 -6.84 8.75
C THR A 103 -28.78 -8.06 9.61
N ALA A 104 -28.97 -9.23 8.99
CA ALA A 104 -29.05 -10.48 9.74
C ALA A 104 -27.66 -10.79 10.31
N GLY A 105 -27.44 -10.64 11.62
CA GLY A 105 -26.12 -10.96 12.20
C GLY A 105 -25.83 -12.46 12.21
N ALA A 106 -24.56 -12.82 12.35
CA ALA A 106 -24.13 -14.22 12.49
C ALA A 106 -23.27 -14.38 13.75
N SER A 107 -23.49 -15.46 14.49
CA SER A 107 -22.63 -15.82 15.63
C SER A 107 -21.38 -16.54 15.12
N VAL A 108 -20.24 -16.24 15.74
CA VAL A 108 -18.97 -16.91 15.48
C VAL A 108 -18.47 -17.51 16.78
N VAL A 109 -18.07 -18.77 16.74
CA VAL A 109 -17.54 -19.50 17.89
C VAL A 109 -16.23 -20.15 17.48
N TRP A 110 -15.21 -20.07 18.32
CA TRP A 110 -13.96 -20.79 18.10
C TRP A 110 -13.62 -21.63 19.33
N LYS A 111 -13.25 -22.88 19.09
CA LYS A 111 -12.97 -23.88 20.12
C LYS A 111 -11.60 -24.52 19.89
N ASP A 112 -10.82 -24.56 20.96
CA ASP A 112 -9.47 -25.11 21.11
C ASP A 112 -8.53 -24.67 19.99
N LEU A 113 -8.64 -23.40 19.61
CA LEU A 113 -7.97 -22.87 18.44
C LEU A 113 -6.49 -22.68 18.72
N THR A 114 -5.65 -23.46 18.05
CA THR A 114 -4.19 -23.44 18.18
C THR A 114 -3.57 -23.18 16.82
N VAL A 115 -2.69 -22.19 16.74
CA VAL A 115 -2.00 -21.82 15.49
C VAL A 115 -0.52 -22.00 15.65
N THR A 116 0.08 -22.77 14.74
CA THR A 116 1.52 -22.99 14.70
C THR A 116 2.10 -22.48 13.40
N ILE A 117 3.24 -21.81 13.46
CA ILE A 117 3.92 -21.29 12.28
C ILE A 117 5.21 -22.08 12.09
N LYS A 118 5.42 -22.64 10.90
CA LYS A 118 6.72 -23.23 10.54
C LYS A 118 7.76 -22.12 10.43
N GLY A 119 8.59 -21.98 11.46
CA GLY A 119 9.77 -21.11 11.41
C GLY A 119 10.88 -21.69 10.54
N LYS A 120 11.89 -20.87 10.20
CA LYS A 120 13.15 -21.33 9.56
C LYS A 120 13.96 -22.27 10.47
N ARG A 121 13.72 -22.25 11.78
CA ARG A 121 14.31 -23.19 12.75
C ARG A 121 13.38 -24.40 12.93
N LYS A 122 13.96 -25.60 13.12
CA LYS A 122 13.27 -26.92 13.24
C LYS A 122 12.11 -27.00 14.24
N TYR A 123 11.92 -26.00 15.12
CA TYR A 123 10.81 -25.94 16.07
C TYR A 123 9.67 -25.05 15.54
N SER A 124 8.49 -25.66 15.45
CA SER A 124 7.22 -24.97 15.18
C SER A 124 6.79 -24.22 16.44
N ASP A 125 6.92 -22.89 16.47
CA ASP A 125 6.48 -22.10 17.61
C ASP A 125 4.95 -21.98 17.61
N LYS A 126 4.32 -22.23 18.77
CA LYS A 126 2.87 -22.11 18.95
C LYS A 126 2.55 -20.63 19.20
N VAL A 127 2.04 -19.96 18.18
CA VAL A 127 1.72 -18.52 18.24
C VAL A 127 0.41 -18.25 18.98
N VAL A 128 -0.56 -19.15 18.85
CA VAL A 128 -1.80 -19.15 19.63
C VAL A 128 -1.98 -20.54 20.23
N LYS A 129 -2.30 -20.61 21.53
CA LYS A 129 -2.36 -21.84 22.32
C LYS A 129 -3.78 -22.01 22.87
N SER A 130 -4.54 -22.94 22.29
CA SER A 130 -5.89 -23.37 22.74
C SER A 130 -6.82 -22.24 23.16
N SER A 131 -7.11 -21.31 22.24
CA SER A 131 -8.04 -20.20 22.52
C SER A 131 -9.50 -20.64 22.36
N ASN A 132 -10.34 -20.25 23.31
CA ASN A 132 -11.79 -20.45 23.32
C ASN A 132 -12.52 -19.11 23.37
N GLY A 133 -13.62 -18.97 22.64
CA GLY A 133 -14.47 -17.78 22.73
C GLY A 133 -15.56 -17.72 21.67
N TYR A 134 -16.37 -16.66 21.74
CA TYR A 134 -17.48 -16.44 20.82
C TYR A 134 -17.72 -14.95 20.52
N ALA A 135 -18.47 -14.67 19.47
CA ALA A 135 -18.94 -13.33 19.11
C ALA A 135 -20.41 -13.40 18.69
N LEU A 136 -21.22 -12.47 19.21
CA LEU A 136 -22.66 -12.46 18.99
C LEU A 136 -23.06 -11.39 17.97
N PRO A 137 -24.16 -11.62 17.22
CA PRO A 137 -24.82 -10.61 16.41
C PRO A 137 -24.99 -9.27 17.12
N GLY A 138 -24.58 -8.21 16.45
CA GLY A 138 -24.71 -6.83 16.92
C GLY A 138 -23.88 -6.45 18.14
N THR A 139 -22.84 -7.22 18.45
CA THR A 139 -21.89 -6.93 19.53
C THR A 139 -20.49 -6.67 18.97
N MET A 140 -19.71 -5.93 19.74
CA MET A 140 -18.30 -5.63 19.49
C MET A 140 -17.40 -6.48 20.40
N THR A 141 -16.69 -7.44 19.81
CA THR A 141 -15.69 -8.24 20.50
C THR A 141 -14.29 -7.72 20.16
N VAL A 142 -13.55 -7.27 21.18
CA VAL A 142 -12.17 -6.80 21.03
C VAL A 142 -11.17 -7.88 21.46
N ILE A 143 -10.09 -8.03 20.68
CA ILE A 143 -8.94 -8.86 21.04
C ILE A 143 -7.78 -7.92 21.40
N MET A 144 -7.36 -7.93 22.66
CA MET A 144 -6.35 -7.03 23.23
C MET A 144 -5.16 -7.80 23.80
N GLY A 145 -3.98 -7.18 23.79
CA GLY A 145 -2.73 -7.82 24.25
C GLY A 145 -1.47 -7.14 23.71
N PRO A 146 -0.29 -7.46 24.25
CA PRO A 146 0.97 -6.82 23.88
C PRO A 146 1.42 -7.21 22.47
N ALA A 147 2.46 -6.53 21.97
CA ALA A 147 3.04 -6.87 20.68
C ALA A 147 3.44 -8.36 20.66
N ARG A 148 3.26 -9.02 19.51
CA ARG A 148 3.57 -10.46 19.33
C ARG A 148 2.78 -11.44 20.20
N SER A 149 1.71 -11.03 20.88
CA SER A 149 0.86 -11.96 21.66
C SER A 149 -0.02 -12.91 20.82
N GLY A 150 -0.06 -12.73 19.50
CA GLY A 150 -0.85 -13.56 18.59
C GLY A 150 -2.21 -12.98 18.16
N LYS A 151 -2.55 -11.74 18.55
CA LYS A 151 -3.86 -11.08 18.24
C LYS A 151 -4.26 -11.17 16.77
N SER A 152 -3.44 -10.63 15.87
CA SER A 152 -3.72 -10.62 14.43
C SER A 152 -3.71 -12.03 13.84
N THR A 153 -2.96 -12.96 14.45
CA THR A 153 -2.93 -14.38 14.05
C THR A 153 -4.23 -15.07 14.45
N LEU A 154 -4.74 -14.83 15.67
CA LEU A 154 -6.04 -15.32 16.12
C LEU A 154 -7.15 -14.77 15.22
N LEU A 155 -7.17 -13.46 14.96
CA LEU A 155 -8.16 -12.84 14.09
C LEU A 155 -8.16 -13.46 12.68
N ARG A 156 -6.98 -13.67 12.08
CA ARG A 156 -6.86 -14.34 10.76
C ARG A 156 -7.26 -15.80 10.82
N ALA A 157 -7.00 -16.50 11.91
CA ALA A 157 -7.40 -17.90 12.08
C ALA A 157 -8.92 -18.04 12.16
N ILE A 158 -9.59 -17.18 12.93
CA ILE A 158 -11.06 -17.15 13.00
C ILE A 158 -11.67 -16.84 11.63
N ALA A 159 -11.05 -15.94 10.85
CA ALA A 159 -11.49 -15.62 9.50
C ALA A 159 -11.08 -16.67 8.43
N GLY A 160 -10.34 -17.73 8.79
CA GLY A 160 -9.85 -18.73 7.85
C GLY A 160 -8.79 -18.25 6.85
N ARG A 161 -8.06 -17.17 7.17
CA ARG A 161 -7.07 -16.48 6.31
C ARG A 161 -5.62 -16.66 6.77
N LEU A 162 -5.30 -17.81 7.34
CA LEU A 162 -3.93 -18.10 7.73
C LEU A 162 -3.04 -18.29 6.49
N HIS A 163 -1.80 -17.83 6.59
CA HIS A 163 -0.80 -18.04 5.54
C HIS A 163 -0.51 -19.53 5.38
N HIS A 164 -0.12 -19.99 4.18
CA HIS A 164 0.14 -21.42 3.89
C HIS A 164 1.24 -22.04 4.78
N SER A 165 2.11 -21.21 5.37
CA SER A 165 3.15 -21.66 6.31
C SER A 165 2.63 -21.94 7.73
N ALA A 166 1.40 -21.52 8.05
CA ALA A 166 0.77 -21.71 9.33
C ALA A 166 -0.20 -22.91 9.29
N LYS A 167 -0.21 -23.70 10.36
CA LYS A 167 -1.18 -24.77 10.57
C LYS A 167 -2.14 -24.36 11.68
N MET A 168 -3.43 -24.61 11.44
CA MET A 168 -4.49 -24.40 12.41
C MET A 168 -4.98 -25.74 12.94
N TYR A 169 -5.15 -25.82 14.25
CA TYR A 169 -5.82 -26.89 14.96
C TYR A 169 -6.99 -26.28 15.73
N GLY A 170 -8.02 -27.08 16.01
CA GLY A 170 -9.28 -26.60 16.59
C GLY A 170 -10.34 -26.30 15.52
N GLU A 171 -11.47 -25.76 15.97
CA GLU A 171 -12.68 -25.65 15.15
C GLU A 171 -13.29 -24.26 15.26
N VAL A 172 -13.83 -23.77 14.14
CA VAL A 172 -14.57 -22.51 14.08
C VAL A 172 -15.97 -22.83 13.57
N PHE A 173 -16.97 -22.38 14.31
CA PHE A 173 -18.38 -22.55 14.00
C PHE A 173 -19.01 -21.19 13.67
N VAL A 174 -19.88 -21.18 12.68
CA VAL A 174 -20.63 -19.99 12.26
C VAL A 174 -22.10 -20.35 12.28
N ASN A 175 -22.89 -19.69 13.11
CA ASN A 175 -24.28 -20.08 13.40
C ASN A 175 -24.41 -21.58 13.75
N GLY A 176 -23.51 -22.11 14.57
CA GLY A 176 -23.52 -23.52 15.01
C GLY A 176 -22.95 -24.53 13.99
N ALA A 177 -22.84 -24.15 12.72
CA ALA A 177 -22.27 -25.03 11.70
C ALA A 177 -20.75 -24.92 11.61
N LYS A 178 -20.06 -26.07 11.58
CA LYS A 178 -18.64 -26.17 11.26
C LYS A 178 -18.42 -25.96 9.77
N SER A 179 -18.29 -24.70 9.36
CA SER A 179 -18.19 -24.35 7.94
C SER A 179 -17.19 -23.24 7.69
N HIS A 180 -16.43 -23.36 6.60
CA HIS A 180 -15.66 -22.25 6.06
C HIS A 180 -16.62 -21.13 5.65
N MET A 181 -16.34 -19.90 6.12
CA MET A 181 -17.18 -18.74 5.81
C MET A 181 -17.25 -18.54 4.28
N PRO A 182 -18.44 -18.61 3.67
CA PRO A 182 -18.58 -18.47 2.23
C PRO A 182 -18.27 -17.05 1.76
N TYR A 183 -17.87 -16.91 0.49
CA TYR A 183 -17.53 -15.61 -0.07
C TYR A 183 -18.67 -14.60 0.08
N GLY A 184 -18.34 -13.41 0.58
CA GLY A 184 -19.29 -12.31 0.79
C GLY A 184 -20.10 -12.41 2.08
N SER A 185 -19.91 -13.45 2.91
CA SER A 185 -20.55 -13.56 4.21
C SER A 185 -19.81 -12.76 5.30
N TYR A 186 -18.50 -12.57 5.12
CA TYR A 186 -17.65 -11.78 6.01
C TYR A 186 -16.82 -10.75 5.22
N GLY A 187 -16.42 -9.68 5.90
CA GLY A 187 -15.43 -8.71 5.42
C GLY A 187 -14.18 -8.75 6.30
N PHE A 188 -13.01 -8.52 5.71
CA PHE A 188 -11.75 -8.48 6.48
C PHE A 188 -10.95 -7.24 6.09
N VAL A 189 -10.65 -6.41 7.09
CA VAL A 189 -9.88 -5.17 6.93
C VAL A 189 -8.49 -5.39 7.51
N GLU A 190 -7.48 -5.31 6.65
CA GLU A 190 -6.07 -5.45 7.02
C GLU A 190 -5.55 -4.23 7.80
N ARG A 191 -4.45 -4.38 8.54
CA ARG A 191 -3.82 -3.27 9.27
C ARG A 191 -3.39 -2.15 8.31
N GLU A 192 -2.72 -2.49 7.22
CA GLU A 192 -2.29 -1.53 6.19
C GLU A 192 -3.41 -1.29 5.18
N THR A 193 -3.73 -0.02 4.93
CA THR A 193 -4.78 0.34 3.97
C THR A 193 -4.21 0.45 2.56
N SER A 194 -4.57 -0.49 1.68
CA SER A 194 -4.27 -0.47 0.25
C SER A 194 -5.37 0.30 -0.50
N LEU A 195 -5.16 1.60 -0.72
CA LEU A 195 -6.12 2.45 -1.43
C LEU A 195 -5.51 3.06 -2.69
N ILE A 196 -6.34 3.23 -3.72
CA ILE A 196 -5.95 3.90 -4.96
C ILE A 196 -6.11 5.39 -4.78
N GLY A 197 -4.99 6.11 -4.70
CA GLY A 197 -4.98 7.55 -4.45
C GLY A 197 -5.63 8.40 -5.54
N SER A 198 -5.68 7.89 -6.77
CA SER A 198 -6.07 8.61 -7.99
C SER A 198 -7.58 8.61 -8.27
N LEU A 199 -8.33 7.88 -7.44
CA LEU A 199 -9.78 7.80 -7.49
C LEU A 199 -10.39 8.65 -6.35
N THR A 200 -11.60 9.12 -6.59
CA THR A 200 -12.45 9.68 -5.52
C THR A 200 -12.99 8.56 -4.64
N VAL A 201 -13.45 8.90 -3.43
CA VAL A 201 -14.04 7.92 -2.50
C VAL A 201 -15.21 7.18 -3.13
N ARG A 202 -16.14 7.92 -3.76
CA ARG A 202 -17.30 7.35 -4.44
C ARG A 202 -16.91 6.46 -5.61
N GLU A 203 -15.97 6.88 -6.45
CA GLU A 203 -15.47 6.05 -7.56
C GLU A 203 -14.80 4.76 -7.07
N PHE A 204 -13.98 4.86 -6.02
CA PHE A 204 -13.29 3.71 -5.44
C PHE A 204 -14.27 2.67 -4.88
N LEU A 205 -15.27 3.12 -4.11
CA LEU A 205 -16.30 2.25 -3.56
C LEU A 205 -17.21 1.68 -4.64
N TYR A 206 -17.56 2.48 -5.65
CA TYR A 206 -18.34 2.02 -6.81
C TYR A 206 -17.59 0.96 -7.62
N TYR A 207 -16.30 1.14 -7.85
CA TYR A 207 -15.45 0.12 -8.44
C TYR A 207 -15.45 -1.16 -7.61
N SER A 208 -15.28 -1.06 -6.29
CA SER A 208 -15.30 -2.21 -5.39
C SER A 208 -16.64 -2.96 -5.48
N ALA A 209 -17.75 -2.23 -5.53
CA ALA A 209 -19.09 -2.80 -5.72
C ALA A 209 -19.23 -3.54 -7.05
N LEU A 210 -18.64 -3.02 -8.12
CA LEU A 210 -18.68 -3.66 -9.43
C LEU A 210 -17.93 -4.99 -9.47
N LEU A 211 -16.80 -5.09 -8.77
CA LEU A 211 -16.05 -6.34 -8.65
C LEU A 211 -16.74 -7.37 -7.76
N GLN A 212 -17.22 -6.94 -6.60
CA GLN A 212 -17.64 -7.85 -5.53
C GLN A 212 -19.09 -8.33 -5.71
N LEU A 213 -20.01 -7.48 -6.17
CA LEU A 213 -21.43 -7.81 -6.26
C LEU A 213 -21.81 -8.33 -7.66
N PRO A 214 -22.60 -9.43 -7.76
CA PRO A 214 -23.24 -9.81 -9.01
C PRO A 214 -24.37 -8.82 -9.40
N GLY A 215 -24.77 -8.83 -10.67
CA GLY A 215 -25.92 -8.04 -11.16
C GLY A 215 -25.59 -6.70 -11.83
N PHE A 216 -26.65 -5.97 -12.21
CA PHE A 216 -26.61 -4.76 -13.03
C PHE A 216 -26.08 -3.52 -12.30
N PHE A 217 -25.53 -2.57 -13.07
CA PHE A 217 -24.85 -1.36 -12.59
C PHE A 217 -25.71 -0.44 -11.70
N CYS A 218 -26.99 -0.27 -12.01
CA CYS A 218 -27.85 0.71 -11.33
C CYS A 218 -28.09 0.40 -9.85
N GLN A 219 -28.27 -0.88 -9.50
CA GLN A 219 -28.54 -1.30 -8.13
C GLN A 219 -27.30 -1.17 -7.22
N LYS A 220 -26.11 -1.04 -7.80
CA LYS A 220 -24.84 -0.95 -7.05
C LYS A 220 -24.58 0.45 -6.52
N LYS A 221 -25.11 1.51 -7.17
CA LYS A 221 -24.93 2.89 -6.71
C LYS A 221 -25.54 3.13 -5.33
N SER A 222 -26.75 2.61 -5.08
CA SER A 222 -27.41 2.77 -3.77
C SER A 222 -26.64 2.06 -2.66
N VAL A 223 -26.04 0.89 -2.93
CA VAL A 223 -25.21 0.17 -1.95
C VAL A 223 -23.96 0.97 -1.57
N VAL A 224 -23.39 1.69 -2.53
CA VAL A 224 -22.22 2.54 -2.30
C VAL A 224 -22.59 3.75 -1.44
N GLU A 225 -23.71 4.42 -1.74
CA GLU A 225 -24.18 5.52 -0.90
C GLU A 225 -24.50 5.04 0.52
N ASP A 226 -25.13 3.86 0.68
CA ASP A 226 -25.35 3.25 1.99
C ASP A 226 -24.04 3.06 2.77
N ALA A 227 -22.97 2.58 2.10
CA ALA A 227 -21.67 2.39 2.73
C ALA A 227 -20.98 3.72 3.09
N ILE A 228 -21.13 4.75 2.25
CA ILE A 228 -20.64 6.12 2.52
C ILE A 228 -21.35 6.70 3.74
N HIS A 229 -22.67 6.55 3.83
CA HIS A 229 -23.46 7.01 4.97
C HIS A 229 -23.16 6.22 6.25
N ALA A 230 -22.98 4.90 6.16
CA ALA A 230 -22.66 4.04 7.31
C ALA A 230 -21.33 4.43 7.97
N MET A 231 -20.35 4.89 7.20
CA MET A 231 -19.04 5.32 7.69
C MET A 231 -18.89 6.84 7.82
N SER A 232 -19.97 7.61 7.73
CA SER A 232 -19.95 9.09 7.82
C SER A 232 -18.92 9.73 6.87
N LEU A 233 -18.90 9.30 5.61
CA LEU A 233 -17.96 9.76 4.56
C LEU A 233 -18.61 10.73 3.56
N GLY A 234 -19.81 11.24 3.83
CA GLY A 234 -20.58 12.07 2.91
C GLY A 234 -19.81 13.28 2.39
N ASP A 235 -19.19 14.04 3.30
CA ASP A 235 -18.44 15.27 2.97
C ASP A 235 -17.21 15.01 2.08
N TYR A 236 -16.68 13.79 2.14
CA TYR A 236 -15.47 13.37 1.42
C TYR A 236 -15.76 12.53 0.18
N ALA A 237 -17.03 12.25 -0.13
CA ALA A 237 -17.43 11.29 -1.17
C ALA A 237 -16.82 11.61 -2.55
N ASN A 238 -16.72 12.90 -2.90
CA ASN A 238 -16.18 13.35 -4.19
C ASN A 238 -14.70 13.80 -4.13
N LYS A 239 -14.02 13.64 -2.98
CA LYS A 239 -12.62 14.04 -2.81
C LYS A 239 -11.68 12.91 -3.21
N LEU A 240 -10.52 13.26 -3.79
CA LEU A 240 -9.46 12.31 -4.15
C LEU A 240 -8.80 11.72 -2.89
N ILE A 241 -8.54 10.41 -2.91
CA ILE A 241 -8.01 9.70 -1.74
C ILE A 241 -6.55 10.06 -1.45
N GLY A 242 -5.69 10.07 -2.48
CA GLY A 242 -4.24 10.22 -2.35
C GLY A 242 -3.73 11.65 -2.51
N GLY A 243 -4.61 12.58 -2.89
CA GLY A 243 -4.24 13.94 -3.28
C GLY A 243 -3.55 13.99 -4.65
N HIS A 244 -3.34 15.21 -5.15
CA HIS A 244 -2.54 15.50 -6.34
C HIS A 244 -1.39 16.43 -5.94
N CYS A 245 -0.41 16.69 -6.81
CA CYS A 245 0.82 17.47 -6.55
C CYS A 245 0.65 18.74 -5.68
N TYR A 246 -0.53 19.37 -5.69
CA TYR A 246 -0.84 20.60 -4.94
C TYR A 246 -2.05 20.48 -4.00
N MET A 247 -2.74 19.33 -3.95
CA MET A 247 -3.94 19.12 -3.14
C MET A 247 -3.69 18.05 -2.08
N LYS A 248 -3.85 18.43 -0.80
CA LYS A 248 -3.76 17.49 0.33
C LYS A 248 -4.81 16.37 0.15
N GLY A 249 -4.33 15.12 0.19
CA GLY A 249 -5.18 13.94 0.20
C GLY A 249 -6.02 13.83 1.47
N LEU A 250 -6.72 12.70 1.61
CA LEU A 250 -7.51 12.42 2.81
C LEU A 250 -6.62 12.10 4.01
N HIS A 251 -7.09 12.46 5.20
CA HIS A 251 -6.42 12.15 6.47
C HIS A 251 -6.39 10.63 6.71
N SER A 252 -5.50 10.18 7.59
CA SER A 252 -5.37 8.75 7.93
C SER A 252 -6.68 8.14 8.43
N GLY A 253 -7.44 8.88 9.26
CA GLY A 253 -8.77 8.48 9.75
C GLY A 253 -9.81 8.28 8.66
N GLU A 254 -9.90 9.21 7.73
CA GLU A 254 -10.80 9.13 6.57
C GLU A 254 -10.44 7.93 5.69
N ARG A 255 -9.15 7.74 5.39
CA ARG A 255 -8.63 6.59 4.64
C ARG A 255 -8.96 5.27 5.32
N ARG A 256 -8.84 5.21 6.65
CA ARG A 256 -9.21 4.02 7.43
C ARG A 256 -10.70 3.71 7.32
N ARG A 257 -11.56 4.73 7.40
CA ARG A 257 -13.01 4.58 7.21
C ARG A 257 -13.35 4.08 5.80
N ILE A 258 -12.64 4.54 4.78
CA ILE A 258 -12.81 4.06 3.39
C ILE A 258 -12.43 2.59 3.25
N SER A 259 -11.37 2.15 3.91
CA SER A 259 -10.97 0.73 3.91
C SER A 259 -12.05 -0.17 4.52
N ILE A 260 -12.75 0.32 5.54
CA ILE A 260 -13.88 -0.40 6.15
C ILE A 260 -15.11 -0.32 5.24
N ALA A 261 -15.41 0.85 4.67
CA ALA A 261 -16.51 1.05 3.73
C ALA A 261 -16.42 0.12 2.52
N ARG A 262 -15.19 -0.13 2.02
CA ARG A 262 -14.91 -1.07 0.93
C ARG A 262 -15.44 -2.48 1.20
N GLU A 263 -15.24 -2.97 2.42
CA GLU A 263 -15.73 -4.30 2.82
C GLU A 263 -17.23 -4.28 3.13
N LEU A 264 -17.77 -3.13 3.59
CA LEU A 264 -19.19 -2.94 3.85
C LEU A 264 -20.07 -2.96 2.60
N VAL A 265 -19.50 -2.70 1.41
CA VAL A 265 -20.23 -2.80 0.13
C VAL A 265 -20.86 -4.19 -0.05
N MET A 266 -20.21 -5.25 0.41
CA MET A 266 -20.79 -6.60 0.37
C MET A 266 -21.91 -6.83 1.39
N ARG A 267 -22.16 -5.88 2.29
CA ARG A 267 -23.04 -6.03 3.46
C ARG A 267 -22.74 -7.33 4.23
N PRO A 268 -21.52 -7.50 4.76
CA PRO A 268 -21.12 -8.73 5.43
C PRO A 268 -21.89 -8.90 6.75
N HIS A 269 -22.12 -10.16 7.14
CA HIS A 269 -22.74 -10.50 8.43
C HIS A 269 -21.74 -10.36 9.58
N ILE A 270 -20.45 -10.60 9.27
CA ILE A 270 -19.33 -10.55 10.20
C ILE A 270 -18.25 -9.65 9.61
N LEU A 271 -17.71 -8.73 10.39
CA LEU A 271 -16.63 -7.85 9.96
C LEU A 271 -15.43 -8.01 10.89
N PHE A 272 -14.30 -8.43 10.31
CA PHE A 272 -13.03 -8.56 10.98
C PHE A 272 -12.16 -7.33 10.69
N ILE A 273 -11.58 -6.70 11.71
CA ILE A 273 -10.71 -5.52 11.52
C ILE A 273 -9.42 -5.70 12.32
N ASP A 274 -8.28 -5.74 11.63
CA ASP A 274 -6.97 -5.80 12.28
C ASP A 274 -6.50 -4.38 12.61
N GLU A 275 -6.53 -4.01 13.89
CA GLU A 275 -6.13 -2.70 14.44
C GLU A 275 -6.84 -1.49 13.79
N PRO A 276 -8.13 -1.23 14.11
CA PRO A 276 -8.88 -0.11 13.53
C PRO A 276 -8.28 1.25 13.88
N LEU A 277 -7.59 1.37 15.03
CA LEU A 277 -7.05 2.61 15.58
C LEU A 277 -5.63 2.94 15.12
N TYR A 278 -5.07 2.15 14.22
CA TYR A 278 -3.69 2.30 13.77
C TYR A 278 -3.47 3.65 13.05
N HIS A 279 -2.51 4.45 13.54
CA HIS A 279 -2.20 5.80 13.06
C HIS A 279 -3.36 6.80 13.09
N LEU A 280 -4.25 6.68 14.08
CA LEU A 280 -5.31 7.64 14.34
C LEU A 280 -4.97 8.52 15.55
N ASP A 281 -5.34 9.79 15.46
CA ASP A 281 -5.45 10.69 16.60
C ASP A 281 -6.61 10.26 17.53
N SER A 282 -6.59 10.73 18.76
CA SER A 282 -7.58 10.35 19.79
C SER A 282 -9.01 10.68 19.39
N VAL A 283 -9.25 11.83 18.74
CA VAL A 283 -10.58 12.26 18.30
C VAL A 283 -11.07 11.39 17.15
N SER A 284 -10.26 11.18 16.11
CA SER A 284 -10.63 10.27 15.01
C SER A 284 -10.80 8.83 15.47
N ALA A 285 -10.01 8.38 16.46
CA ALA A 285 -10.14 7.07 17.06
C ALA A 285 -11.50 6.90 17.75
N LEU A 286 -11.92 7.86 18.59
CA LEU A 286 -13.24 7.82 19.22
C LEU A 286 -14.36 7.82 18.18
N LEU A 287 -14.29 8.72 17.19
CA LEU A 287 -15.28 8.81 16.11
C LEU A 287 -15.38 7.49 15.33
N MET A 288 -14.25 6.85 15.03
CA MET A 288 -14.21 5.53 14.39
C MET A 288 -14.95 4.49 15.23
N MET A 289 -14.69 4.43 16.53
CA MET A 289 -15.26 3.43 17.41
C MET A 289 -16.77 3.64 17.64
N VAL A 290 -17.21 4.89 17.75
CA VAL A 290 -18.64 5.24 17.80
C VAL A 290 -19.34 4.81 16.50
N THR A 291 -18.71 5.06 15.35
CA THR A 291 -19.23 4.63 14.04
C THR A 291 -19.33 3.11 13.95
N LEU A 292 -18.32 2.38 14.43
CA LEU A 292 -18.35 0.92 14.50
C LEU A 292 -19.42 0.40 15.48
N LYS A 293 -19.64 1.07 16.62
CA LYS A 293 -20.72 0.73 17.56
C LYS A 293 -22.10 0.89 16.92
N LYS A 294 -22.29 1.99 16.17
CA LYS A 294 -23.51 2.22 15.38
C LYS A 294 -23.69 1.18 14.29
N LEU A 295 -22.60 0.73 13.66
CA LEU A 295 -22.66 -0.36 12.68
C LEU A 295 -23.03 -1.69 13.35
N ALA A 296 -22.47 -2.01 14.51
CA ALA A 296 -22.81 -3.21 15.27
C ALA A 296 -24.30 -3.22 15.64
N SER A 297 -24.86 -2.09 16.10
CA SER A 297 -26.29 -2.02 16.47
C SER A 297 -27.25 -2.32 15.30
N THR A 298 -26.80 -2.26 14.04
CA THR A 298 -27.59 -2.69 12.87
C THR A 298 -27.74 -4.22 12.75
N GLY A 299 -27.00 -4.99 13.55
CA GLY A 299 -26.98 -6.46 13.56
C GLY A 299 -25.64 -7.08 13.13
N CYS A 300 -24.68 -6.31 12.63
CA CYS A 300 -23.38 -6.82 12.19
C CYS A 300 -22.51 -7.28 13.37
N THR A 301 -21.88 -8.44 13.27
CA THR A 301 -20.94 -8.95 14.28
C THR A 301 -19.55 -8.36 14.02
N LEU A 302 -19.01 -7.60 14.98
CA LEU A 302 -17.70 -6.98 14.84
C LEU A 302 -16.66 -7.67 15.71
N ILE A 303 -15.57 -8.11 15.09
CA ILE A 303 -14.40 -8.66 15.79
C ILE A 303 -13.17 -7.89 15.33
N PHE A 304 -12.46 -7.27 16.27
CA PHE A 304 -11.29 -6.48 15.92
C PHE A 304 -10.19 -6.57 16.96
N THR A 305 -8.96 -6.32 16.53
CA THR A 305 -7.78 -6.31 17.40
C THR A 305 -7.46 -4.88 17.82
N ILE A 306 -7.10 -4.65 19.08
CA ILE A 306 -6.58 -3.36 19.56
C ILE A 306 -5.30 -3.58 20.34
N TYR A 307 -4.34 -2.68 20.15
CA TYR A 307 -3.16 -2.62 21.00
C TYR A 307 -3.49 -1.89 22.31
N GLN A 308 -3.79 -0.59 22.24
CA GLN A 308 -4.10 0.28 23.37
C GLN A 308 -5.30 1.17 23.04
N SER A 309 -6.08 1.57 24.05
CA SER A 309 -7.26 2.42 23.89
C SER A 309 -7.33 3.51 24.97
N SER A 310 -8.09 4.58 24.69
CA SER A 310 -8.52 5.51 25.73
C SER A 310 -9.63 4.89 26.58
N THR A 311 -9.86 5.43 27.78
CA THR A 311 -10.94 4.97 28.68
C THR A 311 -12.32 5.09 28.04
N GLU A 312 -12.55 6.14 27.24
CA GLU A 312 -13.80 6.35 26.50
C GLU A 312 -14.04 5.25 25.48
N VAL A 313 -13.01 4.88 24.71
CA VAL A 313 -13.09 3.79 23.74
C VAL A 313 -13.27 2.44 24.44
N PHE A 314 -12.61 2.26 25.59
CA PHE A 314 -12.73 1.05 26.40
C PHE A 314 -14.18 0.81 26.87
N GLY A 315 -14.92 1.87 27.22
CA GLY A 315 -16.33 1.79 27.59
C GLY A 315 -17.28 1.37 26.47
N LEU A 316 -16.86 1.38 25.20
CA LEU A 316 -17.71 1.01 24.06
C LEU A 316 -17.72 -0.51 23.77
N PHE A 317 -16.77 -1.26 24.31
CA PHE A 317 -16.61 -2.69 24.06
C PHE A 317 -17.66 -3.51 24.80
N ASP A 318 -18.29 -4.47 24.10
CA ASP A 318 -19.21 -5.41 24.74
C ASP A 318 -18.45 -6.57 25.38
N ARG A 319 -17.43 -7.10 24.67
CA ARG A 319 -16.62 -8.23 25.12
C ARG A 319 -15.15 -8.03 24.81
N ILE A 320 -14.29 -8.54 25.69
CA ILE A 320 -12.84 -8.46 25.58
C ILE A 320 -12.21 -9.86 25.65
N CYS A 321 -11.25 -10.11 24.77
CA CYS A 321 -10.35 -11.26 24.76
C CYS A 321 -8.93 -10.77 25.04
N LEU A 322 -8.38 -11.08 26.21
CA LEU A 322 -7.00 -10.74 26.56
C LEU A 322 -6.06 -11.88 26.21
N LEU A 323 -5.04 -11.57 25.41
CA LEU A 323 -4.02 -12.51 24.97
C LEU A 323 -2.63 -12.07 25.43
N SER A 324 -1.84 -12.99 25.98
CA SER A 324 -0.40 -12.82 26.18
C SER A 324 0.36 -14.08 25.80
N ASN A 325 1.44 -13.95 25.02
CA ASN A 325 2.29 -15.07 24.56
C ASN A 325 1.51 -16.28 23.99
N GLY A 326 0.41 -16.00 23.28
CA GLY A 326 -0.48 -16.98 22.67
C GLY A 326 -1.53 -17.60 23.60
N ASN A 327 -1.47 -17.35 24.91
CA ASN A 327 -2.44 -17.83 25.90
C ASN A 327 -3.59 -16.82 26.07
N THR A 328 -4.81 -17.31 26.20
CA THR A 328 -5.97 -16.52 26.63
C THR A 328 -5.96 -16.33 28.14
N LEU A 329 -5.83 -15.09 28.58
CA LEU A 329 -5.82 -14.73 30.01
C LEU A 329 -7.21 -14.44 30.54
N PHE A 330 -8.09 -13.93 29.69
CA PHE A 330 -9.48 -13.65 30.01
C PHE A 330 -10.29 -13.56 28.72
N PHE A 331 -11.52 -14.06 28.75
CA PHE A 331 -12.52 -13.80 27.71
C PHE A 331 -13.88 -13.63 28.37
N GLY A 332 -14.56 -12.53 28.09
CA GLY A 332 -15.85 -12.23 28.73
C GLY A 332 -16.32 -10.80 28.49
N GLU A 333 -17.27 -10.35 29.30
CA GLU A 333 -17.74 -8.97 29.29
C GLU A 333 -16.65 -8.01 29.79
N THR A 334 -16.64 -6.79 29.25
CA THR A 334 -15.61 -5.79 29.55
C THR A 334 -15.55 -5.43 31.05
N LEU A 335 -16.69 -5.37 31.73
CA LEU A 335 -16.76 -5.08 33.16
C LEU A 335 -16.28 -6.26 34.02
N ALA A 336 -16.59 -7.49 33.62
CA ALA A 336 -16.10 -8.70 34.30
C ALA A 336 -14.56 -8.80 34.24
N CYS A 337 -13.93 -8.28 33.18
CA CYS A 337 -12.48 -8.23 33.08
C CYS A 337 -11.83 -7.41 34.23
N LEU A 338 -12.44 -6.30 34.65
CA LEU A 338 -11.95 -5.50 35.78
C LEU A 338 -12.02 -6.29 37.09
N GLN A 339 -13.12 -7.01 37.29
CA GLN A 339 -13.32 -7.86 38.47
C GLN A 339 -12.33 -9.03 38.49
N HIS A 340 -12.06 -9.65 37.33
CA HIS A 340 -11.06 -10.71 37.19
C HIS A 340 -9.66 -10.26 37.61
N PHE A 341 -9.23 -9.07 37.17
CA PHE A 341 -7.94 -8.51 37.58
C PHE A 341 -7.89 -8.20 39.08
N SER A 342 -8.99 -7.70 39.67
CA SER A 342 -9.08 -7.49 41.11
C SER A 342 -8.98 -8.80 41.89
N ASN A 343 -9.67 -9.85 41.45
CA ASN A 343 -9.67 -11.18 42.08
C ASN A 343 -8.30 -11.87 41.98
N ALA A 344 -7.55 -11.60 40.90
CA ALA A 344 -6.19 -12.10 40.73
C ALA A 344 -5.15 -11.32 41.57
N GLY A 345 -5.55 -10.29 42.31
CA GLY A 345 -4.67 -9.47 43.15
C GLY A 345 -4.05 -8.27 42.43
N PHE A 346 -4.55 -7.90 41.25
CA PHE A 346 -4.05 -6.78 40.44
C PHE A 346 -5.14 -5.75 40.15
N PRO A 347 -5.74 -5.10 41.16
CA PRO A 347 -6.79 -4.11 40.96
C PRO A 347 -6.28 -2.94 40.12
N CYS A 348 -7.14 -2.40 39.26
CA CYS A 348 -6.82 -1.24 38.43
C CYS A 348 -6.70 0.02 39.31
N PRO A 349 -5.61 0.81 39.21
CA PRO A 349 -5.49 2.08 39.89
C PRO A 349 -6.58 3.08 39.45
N ILE A 350 -7.03 3.92 40.39
CA ILE A 350 -8.18 4.84 40.19
C ILE A 350 -7.93 5.88 39.07
N MET A 351 -6.67 6.28 38.85
CA MET A 351 -6.30 7.30 37.86
C MET A 351 -5.64 6.73 36.61
N GLN A 352 -5.68 5.40 36.40
CA GLN A 352 -5.09 4.76 35.23
C GLN A 352 -6.18 4.20 34.32
N SER A 353 -5.97 4.32 33.00
CA SER A 353 -6.84 3.67 32.01
C SER A 353 -6.79 2.14 32.21
N PRO A 354 -7.95 1.46 32.31
CA PRO A 354 -7.98 0.01 32.43
C PRO A 354 -7.18 -0.73 31.36
N SER A 355 -7.29 -0.28 30.10
CA SER A 355 -6.55 -0.92 29.01
C SER A 355 -5.03 -0.76 29.16
N ASP A 356 -4.55 0.36 29.70
CA ASP A 356 -3.13 0.57 29.94
C ASP A 356 -2.63 -0.31 31.10
N HIS A 357 -3.40 -0.37 32.20
CA HIS A 357 -3.12 -1.26 33.32
C HIS A 357 -3.05 -2.73 32.89
N PHE A 358 -4.03 -3.20 32.11
CA PHE A 358 -4.04 -4.58 31.61
C PHE A 358 -2.81 -4.90 30.76
N LEU A 359 -2.44 -4.01 29.82
CA LEU A 359 -1.27 -4.23 28.97
C LEU A 359 0.03 -4.22 29.76
N ARG A 360 0.17 -3.30 30.72
CA ARG A 360 1.34 -3.24 31.60
C ARG A 360 1.49 -4.51 32.43
N ALA A 361 0.39 -5.03 32.96
CA ALA A 361 0.37 -6.23 33.80
C ALA A 361 0.65 -7.54 33.04
N ILE A 362 0.48 -7.58 31.71
CA ILE A 362 0.63 -8.80 30.89
C ILE A 362 1.82 -8.74 29.91
N ASN A 363 2.56 -7.64 29.89
CA ASN A 363 3.65 -7.42 28.94
C ASN A 363 5.03 -7.60 29.58
N THR A 364 5.66 -8.73 29.27
CA THR A 364 7.00 -9.08 29.77
C THR A 364 8.12 -8.17 29.25
N ASP A 365 7.89 -7.37 28.21
CA ASP A 365 8.92 -6.47 27.68
C ASP A 365 9.20 -5.30 28.64
N PHE A 366 8.24 -4.90 29.48
CA PHE A 366 8.49 -3.90 30.51
C PHE A 366 9.52 -4.38 31.54
N ASP A 367 9.46 -5.66 31.96
CA ASP A 367 10.43 -6.24 32.89
C ASP A 367 11.85 -6.21 32.33
N ARG A 368 12.00 -6.45 31.02
CA ARG A 368 13.31 -6.35 30.34
C ARG A 368 13.86 -4.93 30.38
N ILE A 369 13.01 -3.94 30.11
CA ILE A 369 13.41 -2.53 30.13
C ILE A 369 13.75 -2.10 31.57
N ILE A 370 12.94 -2.49 32.55
CA ILE A 370 13.19 -2.21 33.96
C ILE A 370 14.51 -2.86 34.41
N ALA A 371 14.78 -4.10 34.00
CA ALA A 371 16.06 -4.77 34.28
C ALA A 371 17.24 -4.07 33.61
N MET A 372 17.09 -3.57 32.37
CA MET A 372 18.11 -2.74 31.73
C MET A 372 18.33 -1.46 32.54
N CYS A 373 17.29 -0.69 32.88
CA CYS A 373 17.39 0.54 33.65
C CYS A 373 18.05 0.35 35.02
N LYS A 374 17.76 -0.76 35.72
CA LYS A 374 18.43 -1.13 36.97
C LYS A 374 19.94 -1.32 36.80
N ASN A 375 20.41 -1.74 35.63
CA ASN A 375 21.85 -1.86 35.35
C ASN A 375 22.54 -0.52 35.04
N TRP A 376 21.77 0.55 34.75
CA TRP A 376 22.31 1.90 34.50
C TRP A 376 22.32 2.78 35.75
N GLN A 377 21.65 2.36 36.82
CA GLN A 377 21.48 3.15 38.02
C GLN A 377 22.03 2.37 39.22
N ASP A 378 23.30 2.65 39.55
CA ASP A 378 23.87 2.28 40.84
C ASP A 378 23.10 3.04 41.93
N ASP A 379 22.44 2.26 42.77
CA ASP A 379 21.80 2.63 44.04
C ASP A 379 20.45 3.38 44.05
N HIS A 380 19.57 2.75 44.82
CA HIS A 380 18.39 3.23 45.55
C HIS A 380 17.05 3.57 44.82
N ASP A 381 16.03 2.82 45.24
CA ASP A 381 14.59 3.15 45.29
C ASP A 381 13.71 3.14 44.01
N PHE A 382 13.77 2.05 43.23
CA PHE A 382 12.61 1.59 42.44
C PHE A 382 12.00 0.31 43.04
N SER A 383 11.51 0.43 44.28
CA SER A 383 10.91 -0.65 45.09
C SER A 383 9.39 -0.53 45.20
N ALA A 384 8.70 -0.07 44.16
CA ALA A 384 7.23 -0.08 44.12
C ALA A 384 6.72 -1.11 43.10
N VAL A 385 6.46 -2.32 43.61
CA VAL A 385 5.73 -3.44 42.99
C VAL A 385 6.50 -4.21 41.90
N ASN A 386 7.63 -4.83 42.27
CA ASN A 386 8.33 -5.82 41.44
C ASN A 386 7.73 -7.23 41.69
N MET A 387 6.59 -7.54 41.08
CA MET A 387 6.20 -8.93 40.86
C MET A 387 6.49 -9.26 39.41
N ASP A 388 7.22 -10.36 39.17
CA ASP A 388 7.58 -10.80 37.82
C ASP A 388 6.32 -10.94 36.96
N THR A 389 6.29 -10.27 35.80
CA THR A 389 5.12 -10.27 34.90
C THR A 389 4.78 -11.69 34.46
N ALA A 390 5.77 -12.59 34.41
CA ALA A 390 5.52 -14.01 34.13
C ALA A 390 4.65 -14.69 35.21
N VAL A 391 4.79 -14.29 36.48
CA VAL A 391 3.96 -14.78 37.58
C VAL A 391 2.54 -14.21 37.44
N ALA A 392 2.41 -12.91 37.14
CA ALA A 392 1.10 -12.28 36.91
C ALA A 392 0.31 -12.93 35.76
N ILE A 393 0.98 -13.24 34.65
CA ILE A 393 0.37 -13.96 33.52
C ILE A 393 -0.14 -15.34 33.95
N ARG A 394 0.67 -16.10 34.72
CA ARG A 394 0.29 -17.45 35.19
C ARG A 394 -0.86 -17.40 36.19
N THR A 395 -0.86 -16.45 37.11
CA THR A 395 -1.95 -16.30 38.08
C THR A 395 -3.24 -15.89 37.39
N LEU A 396 -3.20 -14.93 36.46
CA LEU A 396 -4.37 -14.54 35.66
C LEU A 396 -4.93 -15.71 34.84
N GLU A 397 -4.06 -16.49 34.20
CA GLU A 397 -4.47 -17.68 33.44
C GLU A 397 -5.11 -18.74 34.35
N ALA A 398 -4.51 -19.03 35.50
CA ALA A 398 -5.02 -20.01 36.46
C ALA A 398 -6.38 -19.57 37.04
N THR A 399 -6.48 -18.31 37.46
CA THR A 399 -7.72 -17.73 37.99
C THR A 399 -8.82 -17.73 36.93
N TYR A 400 -8.50 -17.50 35.65
CA TYR A 400 -9.52 -17.51 34.60
C TYR A 400 -10.05 -18.91 34.38
N LYS A 401 -9.17 -19.93 34.30
CA LYS A 401 -9.57 -21.33 34.15
C LYS A 401 -10.44 -21.85 35.28
N THR A 402 -10.30 -21.31 36.49
CA THR A 402 -11.15 -21.67 37.65
C THR A 402 -12.34 -20.73 37.85
N SER A 403 -12.43 -19.65 37.09
CA SER A 403 -13.49 -18.63 37.23
C SER A 403 -14.85 -19.12 36.72
N ALA A 404 -15.92 -18.54 37.27
CA ALA A 404 -17.28 -18.74 36.77
C ALA A 404 -17.45 -18.23 35.32
N ASP A 405 -16.67 -17.21 34.92
CA ASP A 405 -16.72 -16.65 33.57
C ASP A 405 -16.25 -17.66 32.52
N ALA A 406 -15.17 -18.40 32.77
CA ALA A 406 -14.71 -19.45 31.85
C ALA A 406 -15.77 -20.54 31.67
N VAL A 407 -16.42 -20.98 32.76
CA VAL A 407 -17.51 -21.95 32.72
C VAL A 407 -18.72 -21.39 31.96
N ALA A 408 -19.06 -20.11 32.16
CA ALA A 408 -20.15 -19.46 31.44
C ALA A 408 -19.86 -19.37 29.93
N VAL A 409 -18.61 -19.11 29.55
CA VAL A 409 -18.15 -19.08 28.16
C VAL A 409 -18.24 -20.46 27.54
N GLU A 410 -17.76 -21.51 28.22
CA GLU A 410 -17.85 -22.89 27.73
C GLU A 410 -19.31 -23.33 27.54
N ASN A 411 -20.18 -23.03 28.51
CA ASN A 411 -21.61 -23.29 28.40
C ASN A 411 -22.23 -22.55 27.22
N MET A 412 -21.83 -21.30 26.97
CA MET A 412 -22.31 -20.54 25.81
C MET A 412 -21.81 -21.12 24.49
N ILE A 413 -20.54 -21.56 24.43
CA ILE A 413 -19.95 -22.22 23.26
C ILE A 413 -20.76 -23.48 22.91
N VAL A 414 -21.07 -24.32 23.91
CA VAL A 414 -21.90 -25.53 23.70
C VAL A 414 -23.29 -25.15 23.19
N ARG A 415 -23.96 -24.19 23.85
CA ARG A 415 -25.31 -23.72 23.42
C ARG A 415 -25.35 -23.17 22.00
N LEU A 416 -24.30 -22.47 21.56
CA LEU A 416 -24.21 -21.90 20.21
C LEU A 416 -23.82 -22.94 19.17
N THR A 417 -23.15 -24.02 19.58
CA THR A 417 -22.76 -25.12 18.69
C THR A 417 -23.95 -26.07 18.48
N ASP A 418 -24.73 -26.34 19.52
CA ASP A 418 -25.90 -27.23 19.44
C ASP A 418 -27.07 -26.62 18.65
N LYS A 419 -27.19 -25.29 18.65
CA LYS A 419 -28.20 -24.58 17.85
C LYS A 419 -27.67 -24.37 16.42
N GLU A 420 -27.93 -25.32 15.54
CA GLU A 420 -27.70 -25.13 14.10
C GLU A 420 -28.62 -24.01 13.57
N GLY A 421 -28.03 -22.84 13.31
CA GLY A 421 -28.69 -21.72 12.68
C GLY A 421 -28.64 -21.78 11.16
N PRO A 422 -29.26 -20.81 10.46
CA PRO A 422 -29.26 -20.78 9.01
C PRO A 422 -27.84 -20.65 8.46
N PHE A 423 -27.50 -21.52 7.51
CA PHE A 423 -26.24 -21.45 6.77
C PHE A 423 -26.13 -20.12 6.02
N LEU A 424 -24.97 -19.49 6.12
CA LEU A 424 -24.68 -18.30 5.32
C LEU A 424 -24.59 -18.71 3.85
N LYS A 425 -25.36 -18.04 2.98
CA LYS A 425 -25.29 -18.28 1.53
C LYS A 425 -24.18 -17.44 0.92
N SER A 426 -23.42 -18.02 0.00
CA SER A 426 -22.49 -17.26 -0.84
C SER A 426 -23.27 -16.24 -1.67
N LYS A 427 -22.83 -14.98 -1.67
CA LYS A 427 -23.49 -13.90 -2.44
C LYS A 427 -23.20 -13.96 -3.94
N GLY A 428 -22.45 -14.96 -4.41
CA GLY A 428 -22.00 -15.05 -5.80
C GLY A 428 -20.93 -13.99 -6.12
N LYS A 429 -20.23 -14.18 -7.24
CA LYS A 429 -19.21 -13.23 -7.73
C LYS A 429 -19.63 -12.69 -9.09
N ALA A 430 -19.18 -11.48 -9.46
CA ALA A 430 -19.40 -10.94 -10.80
C ALA A 430 -18.82 -11.86 -11.89
N GLY A 431 -19.35 -11.84 -13.12
CA GLY A 431 -18.81 -12.65 -14.23
C GLY A 431 -17.34 -12.30 -14.55
N CYS A 432 -16.55 -13.28 -15.02
CA CYS A 432 -15.13 -13.08 -15.32
C CYS A 432 -14.90 -11.91 -16.31
N GLY A 433 -15.66 -11.87 -17.41
CA GLY A 433 -15.57 -10.79 -18.40
C GLY A 433 -15.93 -9.41 -17.83
N THR A 434 -16.95 -9.32 -16.98
CA THR A 434 -17.29 -8.07 -16.29
C THR A 434 -16.15 -7.61 -15.38
N ARG A 435 -15.48 -8.52 -14.67
CA ARG A 435 -14.33 -8.16 -13.82
C ARG A 435 -13.14 -7.68 -14.64
N ILE A 436 -12.85 -8.32 -15.78
CA ILE A 436 -11.79 -7.87 -16.70
C ILE A 436 -12.13 -6.46 -17.20
N ALA A 437 -13.35 -6.23 -17.70
CA ALA A 437 -13.76 -4.92 -18.20
C ALA A 437 -13.70 -3.82 -17.12
N VAL A 438 -14.18 -4.11 -15.91
CA VAL A 438 -14.15 -3.20 -14.77
C VAL A 438 -12.71 -2.89 -14.35
N LEU A 439 -11.84 -3.90 -14.33
CA LEU A 439 -10.44 -3.72 -14.00
C LEU A 439 -9.68 -2.93 -15.06
N THR A 440 -9.91 -3.21 -16.35
CA THR A 440 -9.34 -2.47 -17.48
C THR A 440 -9.78 -1.02 -17.43
N TRP A 441 -11.07 -0.76 -17.23
CA TRP A 441 -11.60 0.60 -17.07
C TRP A 441 -10.94 1.35 -15.90
N ARG A 442 -10.80 0.68 -14.74
CA ARG A 442 -10.10 1.25 -13.59
C ARG A 442 -8.65 1.57 -13.92
N SER A 443 -7.91 0.61 -14.45
CA SER A 443 -6.49 0.78 -14.73
C SER A 443 -6.31 1.91 -15.75
N LEU A 444 -7.13 1.98 -16.80
CA LEU A 444 -7.12 3.08 -17.77
C LEU A 444 -7.37 4.46 -17.11
N LEU A 445 -8.33 4.56 -16.19
CA LEU A 445 -8.56 5.78 -15.43
C LEU A 445 -7.36 6.16 -14.55
N ILE A 446 -6.76 5.19 -13.85
CA ILE A 446 -5.56 5.40 -13.02
C ILE A 446 -4.42 5.90 -13.89
N MET A 447 -4.13 5.22 -15.00
CA MET A 447 -3.08 5.59 -15.95
C MET A 447 -3.29 7.00 -16.52
N SER A 448 -4.53 7.37 -16.83
CA SER A 448 -4.85 8.71 -17.36
C SER A 448 -4.67 9.82 -16.32
N ARG A 449 -5.01 9.57 -15.05
CA ARG A 449 -4.99 10.56 -13.97
C ARG A 449 -3.64 10.64 -13.26
N GLU A 450 -2.86 9.56 -13.24
CA GLU A 450 -1.51 9.53 -12.68
C GLU A 450 -0.49 10.12 -13.66
N TRP A 451 -0.48 11.45 -13.78
CA TRP A 451 0.34 12.15 -14.78
C TRP A 451 1.84 11.83 -14.66
N LYS A 452 2.35 11.64 -13.44
CA LYS A 452 3.77 11.51 -13.13
C LYS A 452 4.47 10.32 -13.79
N TYR A 453 3.77 9.22 -14.06
CA TYR A 453 4.42 7.99 -14.52
C TYR A 453 4.27 7.79 -16.03
N TYR A 454 3.05 7.84 -16.56
CA TYR A 454 2.79 7.56 -17.98
C TYR A 454 3.11 8.74 -18.89
N TRP A 455 2.75 9.96 -18.51
CA TRP A 455 3.08 11.13 -19.32
C TRP A 455 4.56 11.48 -19.26
N LEU A 456 5.19 11.29 -18.10
CA LEU A 456 6.65 11.41 -18.00
C LEU A 456 7.36 10.38 -18.88
N ARG A 457 6.89 9.13 -18.93
CA ARG A 457 7.39 8.10 -19.85
C ARG A 457 7.25 8.53 -21.30
N LEU A 458 6.10 9.07 -21.70
CA LEU A 458 5.88 9.61 -23.05
C LEU A 458 6.84 10.75 -23.38
N ILE A 459 7.00 11.73 -22.48
CA ILE A 459 7.92 12.86 -22.66
C ILE A 459 9.37 12.37 -22.81
N LEU A 460 9.81 11.45 -21.95
CA LEU A 460 11.15 10.89 -22.01
C LEU A 460 11.39 10.12 -23.31
N CYS A 461 10.41 9.33 -23.77
CA CYS A 461 10.50 8.62 -25.06
C CYS A 461 10.61 9.61 -26.21
N MET A 462 9.77 10.65 -26.23
CA MET A 462 9.83 11.69 -27.26
C MET A 462 11.18 12.40 -27.28
N LEU A 463 11.70 12.81 -26.12
CA LEU A 463 13.01 13.46 -26.01
C LEU A 463 14.13 12.56 -26.54
N LEU A 464 14.12 11.28 -26.15
CA LEU A 464 15.09 10.31 -26.65
C LEU A 464 15.03 10.19 -28.18
N THR A 465 13.82 10.10 -28.75
CA THR A 465 13.63 9.90 -30.20
C THR A 465 14.03 11.14 -30.99
N LEU A 466 13.84 12.34 -30.41
CA LEU A 466 14.34 13.60 -30.94
C LEU A 466 15.88 13.67 -30.90
N CYS A 467 16.49 13.24 -29.80
CA CYS A 467 17.96 13.19 -29.69
C CYS A 467 18.57 12.21 -30.71
N VAL A 468 18.02 11.00 -30.84
CA VAL A 468 18.49 10.03 -31.82
C VAL A 468 18.22 10.54 -33.25
N GLY A 469 17.03 11.06 -33.52
CA GLY A 469 16.66 11.58 -34.84
C GLY A 469 17.53 12.75 -35.30
N THR A 470 17.90 13.67 -34.42
CA THR A 470 18.78 14.81 -34.78
C THR A 470 20.22 14.37 -35.02
N VAL A 471 20.76 13.45 -34.22
CA VAL A 471 22.12 12.91 -34.39
C VAL A 471 22.29 12.18 -35.74
N PHE A 472 21.24 11.50 -36.20
CA PHE A 472 21.25 10.74 -37.46
C PHE A 472 20.54 11.45 -38.62
N SER A 473 20.31 12.77 -38.53
CA SER A 473 19.65 13.53 -39.59
C SER A 473 20.56 13.75 -40.82
N GLY A 474 19.95 13.93 -42.01
CA GLY A 474 20.68 14.29 -43.24
C GLY A 474 21.38 13.13 -43.96
N LEU A 475 20.77 11.93 -43.95
CA LEU A 475 21.35 10.71 -44.53
C LEU A 475 21.19 10.66 -46.06
N GLY A 476 22.31 10.68 -46.80
CA GLY A 476 22.32 10.50 -48.26
C GLY A 476 22.05 9.05 -48.72
N HIS A 477 22.16 8.77 -50.03
CA HIS A 477 21.92 7.43 -50.61
C HIS A 477 23.19 6.58 -50.81
N SER A 478 24.25 6.82 -50.03
CA SER A 478 25.51 6.08 -50.14
C SER A 478 25.49 4.76 -49.36
N LEU A 479 26.42 3.83 -49.67
CA LEU A 479 26.59 2.59 -48.91
C LEU A 479 26.90 2.85 -47.42
N SER A 480 27.65 3.93 -47.12
CA SER A 480 27.90 4.35 -45.74
C SER A 480 26.62 4.77 -45.01
N SER A 481 25.62 5.28 -45.74
CA SER A 481 24.32 5.68 -45.19
C SER A 481 23.49 4.48 -44.73
N VAL A 482 23.67 3.31 -45.36
CA VAL A 482 22.98 2.07 -44.97
C VAL A 482 23.39 1.67 -43.55
N VAL A 483 24.70 1.72 -43.25
CA VAL A 483 25.23 1.36 -41.93
C VAL A 483 24.74 2.33 -40.86
N THR A 484 24.71 3.64 -41.15
CA THR A 484 24.23 4.66 -40.19
C THR A 484 22.72 4.59 -39.98
N ARG A 485 21.92 4.25 -41.00
CA ARG A 485 20.46 3.97 -40.85
C ARG A 485 20.21 2.76 -39.94
N VAL A 486 20.96 1.67 -40.14
CA VAL A 486 20.85 0.47 -39.30
C VAL A 486 21.20 0.81 -37.85
N ALA A 487 22.26 1.59 -37.62
CA ALA A 487 22.64 2.07 -36.30
C ALA A 487 21.55 2.92 -35.65
N ALA A 488 20.92 3.82 -36.41
CA ALA A 488 19.85 4.68 -35.92
C ALA A 488 18.61 3.87 -35.49
N VAL A 489 18.18 2.90 -36.32
CA VAL A 489 17.05 2.00 -36.00
C VAL A 489 17.34 1.17 -34.76
N PHE A 490 18.55 0.61 -34.66
CA PHE A 490 18.98 -0.13 -33.48
C PHE A 490 18.94 0.74 -32.21
N ALA A 491 19.47 1.97 -32.27
CA ALA A 491 19.48 2.91 -31.16
C ALA A 491 18.06 3.30 -30.73
N PHE A 492 17.17 3.58 -31.68
CA PHE A 492 15.77 3.91 -31.41
C PHE A 492 15.04 2.80 -30.66
N ILE A 493 15.05 1.56 -31.20
CA ILE A 493 14.30 0.44 -30.60
C ILE A 493 14.87 0.06 -29.24
N SER A 494 16.20 -0.03 -29.14
CA SER A 494 16.89 -0.50 -27.93
C SER A 494 16.80 0.52 -26.80
N PHE A 495 17.08 1.80 -27.05
CA PHE A 495 17.01 2.78 -25.95
C PHE A 495 15.57 3.09 -25.55
N ALA A 496 14.61 3.07 -26.48
CA ALA A 496 13.20 3.27 -26.13
C ALA A 496 12.63 2.11 -25.32
N SER A 497 13.07 0.87 -25.56
CA SER A 497 12.69 -0.27 -24.72
C SER A 497 13.29 -0.16 -23.32
N LEU A 498 14.57 0.23 -23.20
CA LEU A 498 15.22 0.42 -21.90
C LEU A 498 14.52 1.48 -21.05
N LEU A 499 14.08 2.57 -21.68
CA LEU A 499 13.40 3.66 -21.00
C LEU A 499 12.02 3.25 -20.42
N SER A 500 11.42 2.18 -20.95
CA SER A 500 10.17 1.63 -20.43
C SER A 500 10.29 1.13 -18.97
N ILE A 501 11.50 0.81 -18.51
CA ILE A 501 11.79 0.39 -17.13
C ILE A 501 11.42 1.48 -16.11
N ALA A 502 11.35 2.75 -16.53
CA ALA A 502 10.88 3.85 -15.68
C ALA A 502 9.45 3.63 -15.13
N GLY A 503 8.65 2.74 -15.75
CA GLY A 503 7.30 2.39 -15.31
C GLY A 503 7.22 1.42 -14.12
N VAL A 504 8.33 0.79 -13.71
CA VAL A 504 8.35 -0.26 -12.66
C VAL A 504 7.70 0.16 -11.33
N PRO A 505 7.95 1.37 -10.78
CA PRO A 505 7.35 1.78 -9.51
C PRO A 505 5.82 1.85 -9.55
N ALA A 506 5.24 2.28 -10.69
CA ALA A 506 3.79 2.35 -10.87
C ALA A 506 3.18 0.95 -10.89
N LEU A 507 3.79 0.02 -11.64
CA LEU A 507 3.32 -1.36 -11.72
C LEU A 507 3.39 -2.08 -10.36
N LEU A 508 4.45 -1.85 -9.58
CA LEU A 508 4.57 -2.45 -8.25
C LEU A 508 3.49 -1.97 -7.28
N LYS A 509 3.10 -0.69 -7.36
CA LYS A 509 2.00 -0.13 -6.54
C LYS A 509 0.68 -0.83 -6.86
N GLU A 510 0.40 -1.09 -8.14
CA GLU A 510 -0.81 -1.81 -8.56
C GLU A 510 -0.80 -3.28 -8.14
N ILE A 511 0.33 -3.97 -8.25
CA ILE A 511 0.49 -5.35 -7.77
C ILE A 511 0.24 -5.44 -6.26
N LYS A 512 0.72 -4.48 -5.46
CA LYS A 512 0.46 -4.44 -4.02
C LYS A 512 -1.03 -4.26 -3.70
N ILE A 513 -1.73 -3.42 -4.45
CA ILE A 513 -3.18 -3.24 -4.32
C ILE A 513 -3.87 -4.56 -4.66
N TYR A 514 -3.53 -5.15 -5.80
CA TYR A 514 -4.05 -6.44 -6.25
C TYR A 514 -3.85 -7.56 -5.21
N ALA A 515 -2.66 -7.67 -4.62
CA ALA A 515 -2.37 -8.68 -3.60
C ALA A 515 -3.35 -8.59 -2.41
N SER A 516 -3.71 -7.37 -2.00
CA SER A 516 -4.72 -7.16 -0.95
C SER A 516 -6.14 -7.52 -1.43
N GLU A 517 -6.51 -7.26 -2.69
CA GLU A 517 -7.81 -7.69 -3.24
C GLU A 517 -7.93 -9.21 -3.40
N GLU A 518 -6.81 -9.88 -3.73
CA GLU A 518 -6.73 -11.34 -3.87
C GLU A 518 -6.92 -12.02 -2.51
N LEU A 519 -6.34 -11.47 -1.43
CA LEU A 519 -6.58 -11.98 -0.09
C LEU A 519 -8.07 -11.89 0.32
N ASN A 520 -8.81 -10.90 -0.19
CA ASN A 520 -10.27 -10.77 -0.03
C ASN A 520 -11.06 -11.57 -1.09
N GLN A 521 -10.39 -12.38 -1.91
CA GLN A 521 -10.95 -13.25 -2.95
C GLN A 521 -11.81 -12.53 -4.01
N HIS A 522 -11.59 -11.24 -4.24
CA HIS A 522 -12.40 -10.44 -5.16
C HIS A 522 -11.99 -10.67 -6.64
N SER A 523 -10.69 -10.66 -6.89
CA SER A 523 -10.09 -10.72 -8.22
C SER A 523 -9.16 -11.94 -8.33
N GLY A 524 -9.07 -12.54 -9.53
CA GLY A 524 -8.15 -13.65 -9.79
C GLY A 524 -6.90 -13.20 -10.55
N PRO A 525 -5.81 -13.98 -10.55
CA PRO A 525 -4.54 -13.59 -11.17
C PRO A 525 -4.64 -13.32 -12.68
N LEU A 526 -5.36 -14.17 -13.41
CA LEU A 526 -5.55 -14.01 -14.85
C LEU A 526 -6.39 -12.77 -15.19
N VAL A 527 -7.42 -12.48 -14.38
CA VAL A 527 -8.23 -11.27 -14.54
C VAL A 527 -7.35 -10.03 -14.38
N PHE A 528 -6.44 -10.05 -13.40
CA PHE A 528 -5.48 -8.97 -13.19
C PHE A 528 -4.54 -8.76 -14.37
N LEU A 529 -3.91 -9.84 -14.83
CA LEU A 529 -2.94 -9.79 -15.93
C LEU A 529 -3.58 -9.28 -17.24
N PHE A 530 -4.73 -9.83 -17.64
CA PHE A 530 -5.43 -9.37 -18.83
C PHE A 530 -5.96 -7.94 -18.67
N GLY A 531 -6.48 -7.60 -17.48
CA GLY A 531 -6.96 -6.25 -17.21
C GLY A 531 -5.88 -5.19 -17.38
N GLN A 532 -4.67 -5.48 -16.90
CA GLN A 532 -3.51 -4.61 -16.99
C GLN A 532 -2.91 -4.55 -18.41
N LEU A 533 -2.84 -5.69 -19.11
CA LEU A 533 -2.36 -5.70 -20.48
C LEU A 533 -3.27 -4.85 -21.37
N LEU A 534 -4.60 -5.03 -21.26
CA LEU A 534 -5.58 -4.30 -22.06
C LEU A 534 -5.62 -2.81 -21.74
N SER A 535 -5.43 -2.41 -20.47
CA SER A 535 -5.40 -1.00 -20.10
C SER A 535 -4.16 -0.27 -20.62
N SER A 536 -3.05 -0.99 -20.79
CA SER A 536 -1.79 -0.40 -21.29
C SER A 536 -1.81 -0.07 -22.78
N ILE A 537 -2.63 -0.76 -23.59
CA ILE A 537 -2.65 -0.67 -25.06
C ILE A 537 -2.79 0.77 -25.57
N PRO A 538 -3.77 1.60 -25.13
CA PRO A 538 -3.95 2.95 -25.67
C PRO A 538 -2.74 3.86 -25.40
N PHE A 539 -2.12 3.73 -24.23
CA PHE A 539 -0.96 4.54 -23.84
C PHE A 539 0.31 4.10 -24.57
N LEU A 540 0.53 2.79 -24.73
CA LEU A 540 1.65 2.27 -25.51
C LEU A 540 1.51 2.60 -27.00
N PHE A 541 0.30 2.55 -27.54
CA PHE A 541 0.03 2.95 -28.92
C PHE A 541 0.29 4.45 -29.12
N LEU A 542 -0.10 5.29 -28.17
CA LEU A 542 0.19 6.72 -28.18
C LEU A 542 1.71 7.01 -28.15
N ILE A 543 2.47 6.31 -27.29
CA ILE A 543 3.94 6.43 -27.24
C ILE A 543 4.57 5.97 -28.56
N SER A 544 4.07 4.86 -29.11
CA SER A 544 4.58 4.29 -30.35
C SER A 544 4.37 5.24 -31.52
N ILE A 545 3.14 5.72 -31.75
CA ILE A 545 2.83 6.60 -32.88
C ILE A 545 3.60 7.93 -32.78
N SER A 546 3.66 8.55 -31.60
CA SER A 546 4.33 9.85 -31.44
C SER A 546 5.84 9.74 -31.64
N SER A 547 6.46 8.71 -31.06
CA SER A 547 7.90 8.47 -31.15
C SER A 547 8.33 8.08 -32.57
N SER A 548 7.54 7.20 -33.20
CA SER A 548 7.80 6.74 -34.56
C SER A 548 7.67 7.86 -35.58
N LEU A 549 6.65 8.72 -35.50
CA LEU A 549 6.48 9.84 -36.42
C LEU A 549 7.68 10.80 -36.38
N VAL A 550 8.13 11.18 -35.18
CA VAL A 550 9.28 12.08 -35.03
C VAL A 550 10.55 11.44 -35.59
N PHE A 551 10.82 10.19 -35.25
CA PHE A 551 12.00 9.49 -35.72
C PHE A 551 12.00 9.28 -37.25
N TYR A 552 10.85 8.89 -37.81
CA TYR A 552 10.71 8.54 -39.22
C TYR A 552 11.02 9.73 -40.15
N PHE A 553 10.45 10.89 -39.84
CA PHE A 553 10.64 12.09 -40.63
C PHE A 553 11.99 12.76 -40.41
N LEU A 554 12.60 12.66 -39.21
CA LEU A 554 13.92 13.24 -38.96
C LEU A 554 15.05 12.53 -39.72
N ILE A 555 14.95 11.21 -39.87
CA ILE A 555 15.96 10.41 -40.59
C ILE A 555 15.75 10.45 -42.11
N GLY A 556 14.53 10.69 -42.58
CA GLY A 556 14.19 10.62 -43.99
C GLY A 556 14.11 9.18 -44.51
N LEU A 557 13.35 8.33 -43.81
CA LEU A 557 12.94 7.01 -44.32
C LEU A 557 11.97 7.18 -45.49
N ARG A 558 11.63 6.09 -46.19
CA ARG A 558 10.80 6.16 -47.42
C ARG A 558 9.40 6.74 -47.16
N ASP A 559 8.95 7.72 -47.94
CA ASP A 559 7.68 8.41 -47.73
C ASP A 559 6.43 7.64 -48.23
N GLU A 560 6.25 6.38 -47.82
CA GLU A 560 5.05 5.59 -48.09
C GLU A 560 4.25 5.31 -46.82
N PHE A 561 2.94 5.56 -46.87
CA PHE A 561 2.05 5.37 -45.72
C PHE A 561 2.04 3.91 -45.22
N GLY A 562 2.09 2.93 -46.13
CA GLY A 562 2.11 1.51 -45.75
C GLY A 562 3.35 1.14 -44.93
N LEU A 563 4.52 1.64 -45.33
CA LEU A 563 5.79 1.40 -44.64
C LEU A 563 5.85 2.10 -43.28
N LEU A 564 5.29 3.32 -43.18
CA LEU A 564 5.15 4.04 -41.92
C LEU A 564 4.24 3.29 -40.94
N MET A 565 3.07 2.82 -41.39
CA MET A 565 2.15 2.08 -40.52
C MET A 565 2.72 0.75 -40.05
N TYR A 566 3.49 0.06 -40.92
CA TYR A 566 4.23 -1.14 -40.51
C TYR A 566 5.28 -0.80 -39.45
N PHE A 567 6.02 0.29 -39.61
CA PHE A 567 7.00 0.76 -38.62
C PHE A 567 6.35 1.04 -37.26
N VAL A 568 5.23 1.77 -37.25
CA VAL A 568 4.46 2.08 -36.02
C VAL A 568 3.97 0.78 -35.37
N LEU A 569 3.36 -0.13 -36.14
CA LEU A 569 2.81 -1.39 -35.60
C LEU A 569 3.92 -2.31 -35.05
N ASN A 570 5.05 -2.42 -35.75
CA ASN A 570 6.20 -3.19 -35.31
C ASN A 570 6.76 -2.67 -33.98
N PHE A 571 6.95 -1.35 -33.89
CA PHE A 571 7.43 -0.71 -32.67
C PHE A 571 6.42 -0.84 -31.51
N PHE A 572 5.13 -0.69 -31.79
CA PHE A 572 4.06 -0.93 -30.81
C PHE A 572 4.10 -2.36 -30.25
N LEU A 573 4.25 -3.37 -31.11
CA LEU A 573 4.33 -4.76 -30.68
C LEU A 573 5.59 -5.02 -29.83
N CYS A 574 6.72 -4.39 -30.18
CA CYS A 574 7.94 -4.43 -29.38
C CYS A 574 7.73 -3.84 -27.97
N LEU A 575 7.03 -2.71 -27.85
CA LEU A 575 6.69 -2.11 -26.56
C LEU A 575 5.71 -2.97 -25.75
N LEU A 576 4.76 -3.64 -26.41
CA LEU A 576 3.79 -4.53 -25.75
C LEU A 576 4.47 -5.76 -25.14
N VAL A 577 5.40 -6.39 -25.87
CA VAL A 577 6.22 -7.50 -25.36
C VAL A 577 7.05 -7.05 -24.16
N ASN A 578 7.61 -5.84 -24.24
CA ASN A 578 8.40 -5.29 -23.14
C ASN A 578 7.56 -5.04 -21.87
N GLU A 579 6.34 -4.53 -22.01
CA GLU A 579 5.42 -4.35 -20.88
C GLU A 579 5.07 -5.72 -20.23
N GLY A 580 4.88 -6.75 -21.05
CA GLY A 580 4.70 -8.13 -20.57
C GLY A 580 5.91 -8.67 -19.80
N LEU A 581 7.13 -8.44 -20.31
CA LEU A 581 8.37 -8.80 -19.62
C LEU A 581 8.50 -8.07 -18.27
N MET A 582 8.19 -6.78 -18.24
CA MET A 582 8.19 -5.97 -17.01
C MET A 582 7.21 -6.56 -15.99
N LEU A 583 6.00 -6.92 -16.40
CA LEU A 583 5.00 -7.53 -15.51
C LEU A 583 5.49 -8.84 -14.89
N VAL A 584 6.15 -9.70 -15.67
CA VAL A 584 6.71 -10.97 -15.17
C VAL A 584 7.80 -10.71 -14.12
N VAL A 585 8.75 -9.82 -14.42
CA VAL A 585 9.89 -9.55 -13.52
C VAL A 585 9.44 -8.87 -12.23
N VAL A 586 8.55 -7.88 -12.31
CA VAL A 586 8.04 -7.17 -11.12
C VAL A 586 7.22 -8.10 -10.23
N SER A 587 6.44 -9.01 -10.82
CA SER A 587 5.66 -10.00 -10.08
C SER A 587 6.54 -11.00 -9.32
N LEU A 588 7.73 -11.32 -9.86
CA LEU A 588 8.69 -12.25 -9.23
C LEU A 588 9.38 -11.63 -8.01
N TRP A 589 9.91 -10.40 -8.15
CA TRP A 589 10.73 -9.78 -7.11
C TRP A 589 9.95 -9.00 -6.06
N GLN A 590 8.79 -8.43 -6.42
CA GLN A 590 7.96 -7.57 -5.56
C GLN A 590 8.72 -6.41 -4.87
N ASN A 591 9.86 -6.01 -5.43
CA ASN A 591 10.76 -4.98 -4.90
C ASN A 591 11.27 -4.10 -6.04
N VAL A 592 11.26 -2.77 -5.86
CA VAL A 592 11.63 -1.81 -6.92
C VAL A 592 13.08 -2.00 -7.36
N PHE A 593 14.02 -2.00 -6.41
CA PHE A 593 15.45 -2.08 -6.69
C PHE A 593 15.83 -3.33 -7.49
N TRP A 594 15.44 -4.51 -6.99
CA TRP A 594 15.74 -5.78 -7.64
C TRP A 594 15.05 -5.93 -9.01
N SER A 595 13.83 -5.40 -9.16
CA SER A 595 13.13 -5.43 -10.45
C SER A 595 13.83 -4.57 -11.50
N ILE A 596 14.26 -3.35 -11.14
CA ILE A 596 14.97 -2.46 -12.07
C ILE A 596 16.32 -3.07 -12.45
N LEU A 597 17.09 -3.56 -11.47
CA LEU A 597 18.40 -4.16 -11.74
C LEU A 597 18.28 -5.33 -12.71
N THR A 598 17.35 -6.26 -12.45
CA THR A 598 17.15 -7.42 -13.33
C THR A 598 16.62 -7.06 -14.70
N LEU A 599 15.68 -6.11 -14.81
CA LEU A 599 15.19 -5.64 -16.11
C LEU A 599 16.30 -4.98 -16.93
N VAL A 600 17.13 -4.12 -16.33
CA VAL A 600 18.26 -3.48 -17.02
C VAL A 600 19.25 -4.53 -17.49
N SER A 601 19.62 -5.50 -16.63
CA SER A 601 20.52 -6.59 -17.03
C SER A 601 19.96 -7.41 -18.19
N ILE A 602 18.67 -7.79 -18.14
CA ILE A 602 18.01 -8.53 -19.21
C ILE A 602 18.00 -7.71 -20.51
N HIS A 603 17.65 -6.42 -20.44
CA HIS A 603 17.64 -5.53 -21.61
C HIS A 603 19.02 -5.39 -22.25
N VAL A 604 20.07 -5.11 -21.45
CA VAL A 604 21.44 -4.97 -21.98
C VAL A 604 21.90 -6.25 -22.69
N VAL A 605 21.61 -7.42 -22.11
CA VAL A 605 21.95 -8.71 -22.72
C VAL A 605 21.17 -8.91 -24.02
N MET A 606 19.87 -8.58 -24.07
CA MET A 606 19.07 -8.66 -25.29
C MET A 606 19.54 -7.67 -26.37
N MET A 607 20.01 -6.47 -26.00
CA MET A 607 20.58 -5.50 -26.94
C MET A 607 21.86 -6.01 -27.59
N LEU A 608 22.73 -6.69 -26.85
CA LEU A 608 23.95 -7.29 -27.39
C LEU A 608 23.63 -8.38 -28.43
N ALA A 609 22.54 -9.11 -28.23
CA ALA A 609 22.06 -10.15 -29.14
C ALA A 609 21.16 -9.65 -30.28
N ALA A 610 20.89 -8.34 -30.36
CA ALA A 610 19.90 -7.74 -31.26
C ALA A 610 20.31 -7.71 -32.76
N GLY A 611 21.51 -8.17 -33.10
CA GLY A 611 22.00 -8.31 -34.48
C GLY A 611 22.81 -7.13 -35.03
N TYR A 612 22.86 -5.99 -34.32
CA TYR A 612 23.65 -4.82 -34.73
C TYR A 612 25.17 -4.99 -34.50
N PHE A 613 25.57 -5.34 -33.27
CA PHE A 613 27.00 -5.50 -32.93
C PHE A 613 27.64 -6.69 -33.62
N ARG A 614 26.89 -7.79 -33.73
CA ARG A 614 27.31 -9.01 -34.39
C ARG A 614 26.09 -9.68 -35.00
N ILE A 615 26.23 -10.09 -36.26
CA ILE A 615 25.19 -10.80 -36.99
C ILE A 615 24.87 -12.11 -36.28
N ARG A 616 23.59 -12.48 -36.19
CA ARG A 616 23.10 -13.66 -35.45
C ARG A 616 23.87 -14.95 -35.77
N ASN A 617 24.13 -15.22 -37.05
CA ASN A 617 24.82 -16.44 -37.49
C ASN A 617 26.31 -16.48 -37.12
N ALA A 618 26.89 -15.32 -36.79
CA ALA A 618 28.28 -15.22 -36.40
C ALA A 618 28.46 -15.27 -34.87
N LEU A 619 27.40 -15.31 -34.06
CA LEU A 619 27.50 -15.28 -32.59
C LEU A 619 28.26 -16.51 -32.04
N PRO A 620 29.09 -16.33 -30.99
CA PRO A 620 29.91 -17.41 -30.46
C PRO A 620 29.12 -18.39 -29.58
N GLY A 621 29.32 -19.68 -29.80
CA GLY A 621 28.94 -20.75 -28.87
C GLY A 621 27.44 -21.08 -28.77
N PRO A 622 27.07 -22.02 -27.86
CA PRO A 622 25.69 -22.44 -27.67
C PRO A 622 24.85 -21.33 -27.04
N LEU A 623 25.25 -20.72 -25.91
CA LEU A 623 24.41 -19.80 -25.12
C LEU A 623 23.91 -18.55 -25.89
N TRP A 624 24.79 -17.90 -26.65
CA TRP A 624 24.48 -16.67 -27.38
C TRP A 624 23.64 -16.94 -28.64
N THR A 625 23.93 -18.04 -29.33
CA THR A 625 23.17 -18.48 -30.51
C THR A 625 21.82 -19.07 -30.10
N TYR A 626 21.80 -19.93 -29.07
CA TYR A 626 20.65 -20.61 -28.49
C TYR A 626 20.72 -20.63 -26.95
N PRO A 627 19.79 -20.02 -26.19
CA PRO A 627 18.49 -19.49 -26.60
C PRO A 627 18.44 -17.96 -26.74
N LEU A 628 19.53 -17.25 -26.44
CA LEU A 628 19.47 -15.80 -26.19
C LEU A 628 19.08 -14.98 -27.42
N SER A 629 19.64 -15.31 -28.60
CA SER A 629 19.29 -14.62 -29.85
C SER A 629 17.82 -14.83 -30.27
N TYR A 630 17.22 -15.96 -29.89
CA TYR A 630 15.83 -16.29 -30.22
C TYR A 630 14.83 -15.68 -29.24
N ILE A 631 15.24 -15.48 -27.98
CA ILE A 631 14.43 -14.82 -26.95
C ILE A 631 14.46 -13.30 -27.11
N ALA A 632 15.56 -12.74 -27.64
CA ALA A 632 15.72 -11.30 -27.82
C ALA A 632 14.70 -10.72 -28.80
N PHE A 633 13.62 -10.14 -28.27
CA PHE A 633 12.54 -9.57 -29.08
C PHE A 633 12.98 -8.33 -29.89
N HIS A 634 14.04 -7.63 -29.46
CA HIS A 634 14.65 -6.54 -30.21
C HIS A 634 15.12 -6.98 -31.60
N THR A 635 15.65 -8.20 -31.73
CA THR A 635 16.14 -8.74 -33.01
C THR A 635 15.03 -8.78 -34.05
N TYR A 636 13.84 -9.26 -33.69
CA TYR A 636 12.70 -9.35 -34.63
C TYR A 636 12.14 -7.97 -35.01
N SER A 637 12.14 -7.02 -34.06
CA SER A 637 11.69 -5.65 -34.35
C SER A 637 12.65 -4.94 -35.31
N ILE A 638 13.97 -5.01 -35.03
CA ILE A 638 15.00 -4.44 -35.90
C ILE A 638 14.98 -5.11 -37.27
N GLN A 639 14.98 -6.45 -37.34
CA GLN A 639 14.93 -7.17 -38.61
C GLN A 639 13.69 -6.79 -39.42
N GLY A 640 12.51 -6.73 -38.80
CA GLY A 640 11.28 -6.35 -39.47
C GLY A 640 11.33 -4.93 -40.04
N ILE A 641 11.86 -3.96 -39.29
CA ILE A 641 12.01 -2.58 -39.75
C ILE A 641 13.04 -2.44 -40.86
N LEU A 642 14.16 -3.18 -40.78
CA LEU A 642 15.19 -3.17 -41.83
C LEU A 642 14.68 -3.81 -43.13
N GLU A 643 13.98 -4.94 -43.04
CA GLU A 643 13.31 -5.53 -44.20
C GLU A 643 12.31 -4.54 -44.80
N ASN A 644 11.50 -3.90 -43.96
CA ASN A 644 10.54 -2.88 -44.41
C ASN A 644 11.21 -1.65 -45.06
N GLU A 645 12.45 -1.30 -44.73
CA GLU A 645 13.15 -0.17 -45.37
C GLU A 645 13.89 -0.58 -46.66
N TYR A 646 14.48 -1.78 -46.68
CA TYR A 646 15.39 -2.17 -47.76
C TYR A 646 14.77 -3.09 -48.82
N LEU A 647 13.64 -3.75 -48.55
CA LEU A 647 12.94 -4.55 -49.55
C LEU A 647 12.59 -3.66 -50.74
N TRP A 648 13.03 -4.08 -51.94
CA TRP A 648 12.86 -3.36 -53.22
C TRP A 648 13.72 -2.10 -53.41
N THR A 649 14.79 -1.91 -52.64
CA THR A 649 15.76 -0.82 -52.85
C THR A 649 17.05 -1.31 -53.51
N SER A 650 17.59 -0.52 -54.43
CA SER A 650 18.90 -0.76 -55.06
C SER A 650 19.86 0.38 -54.73
N PHE A 651 21.01 0.06 -54.15
CA PHE A 651 22.07 1.05 -53.90
C PHE A 651 23.18 0.92 -54.96
N PRO A 652 23.68 2.03 -55.52
CA PRO A 652 24.81 2.00 -56.43
C PRO A 652 26.07 1.51 -55.67
N VAL A 653 26.61 0.37 -56.08
CA VAL A 653 27.82 -0.20 -55.50
C VAL A 653 29.03 0.52 -56.10
N GLY A 654 29.60 1.46 -55.34
CA GLY A 654 30.95 1.99 -55.54
C GLY A 654 31.17 2.87 -56.78
N GLN A 655 31.08 4.19 -56.61
CA GLN A 655 32.15 5.05 -57.14
C GLN A 655 33.21 5.11 -56.06
N SER A 656 34.33 4.42 -56.28
CA SER A 656 35.54 4.63 -55.49
C SER A 656 35.90 6.12 -55.58
N VAL A 657 35.73 6.83 -54.46
CA VAL A 657 36.32 8.15 -54.29
C VAL A 657 37.83 7.92 -54.24
N LEU A 658 38.48 7.98 -55.40
CA LEU A 658 39.92 8.21 -55.43
C LEU A 658 40.13 9.60 -54.81
N PRO A 659 40.92 9.74 -53.73
CA PRO A 659 41.22 11.06 -53.19
C PRO A 659 41.89 11.91 -54.28
N LYS A 660 41.41 13.14 -54.43
CA LYS A 660 41.75 14.14 -55.46
C LYS A 660 43.23 14.59 -55.52
N TYR A 661 44.16 13.85 -54.89
CA TYR A 661 45.58 14.19 -54.79
C TYR A 661 46.51 13.29 -55.63
N MET A 662 45.97 12.37 -56.44
CA MET A 662 46.76 11.48 -57.31
C MET A 662 46.38 11.63 -58.80
N LEU A 663 46.24 12.87 -59.28
CA LEU A 663 45.87 13.19 -60.66
C LEU A 663 46.93 14.02 -61.39
N HIS A 664 48.22 13.82 -61.08
CA HIS A 664 49.30 14.49 -61.81
C HIS A 664 50.35 13.59 -62.48
N THR A 665 50.22 12.27 -62.40
CA THR A 665 51.20 11.35 -63.02
C THR A 665 50.53 10.09 -63.55
N ALA A 666 49.81 10.19 -64.67
CA ALA A 666 49.55 9.06 -65.58
C ALA A 666 48.84 9.54 -66.86
N ASN A 667 49.43 10.49 -67.58
CA ASN A 667 49.21 10.56 -69.03
C ASN A 667 50.16 9.54 -69.64
N HIS A 668 49.65 8.37 -70.04
CA HIS A 668 49.99 7.71 -71.30
C HIS A 668 49.33 6.31 -71.37
N SER A 669 48.64 6.11 -72.49
CA SER A 669 48.45 4.84 -73.20
C SER A 669 47.19 3.98 -72.95
N HIS A 670 46.50 3.80 -74.09
CA HIS A 670 45.66 2.69 -74.56
C HIS A 670 44.14 2.63 -74.28
N GLN A 671 43.43 2.60 -75.41
CA GLN A 671 42.00 2.40 -75.67
C GLN A 671 41.60 0.92 -75.54
N GLY A 672 40.34 0.66 -75.14
CA GLY A 672 39.60 -0.58 -75.39
C GLY A 672 38.33 -0.70 -74.54
N PRO A 673 37.13 -0.96 -75.09
CA PRO A 673 35.90 -1.09 -74.31
C PRO A 673 35.65 -2.55 -73.87
N LEU A 674 35.34 -2.76 -72.59
CA LEU A 674 34.91 -4.05 -72.05
C LEU A 674 33.38 -4.06 -71.86
N GLN A 675 32.71 -5.07 -72.43
CA GLN A 675 31.28 -5.38 -72.25
C GLN A 675 30.99 -5.97 -70.85
N PRO A 676 29.75 -5.86 -70.33
CA PRO A 676 29.41 -6.36 -69.00
C PRO A 676 29.01 -7.84 -69.00
N HIS A 677 29.67 -8.63 -68.13
CA HIS A 677 29.26 -9.99 -67.79
C HIS A 677 28.05 -9.98 -66.85
N LYS A 678 27.01 -10.70 -67.26
CA LYS A 678 25.79 -11.01 -66.50
C LYS A 678 26.08 -12.21 -65.58
N VAL A 679 25.87 -12.09 -64.27
CA VAL A 679 25.98 -13.21 -63.32
C VAL A 679 24.57 -13.55 -62.84
N GLU A 680 24.13 -14.77 -63.16
CA GLU A 680 22.90 -15.39 -62.65
C GLU A 680 23.11 -15.94 -61.23
N TYR A 681 22.12 -15.75 -60.37
CA TYR A 681 22.01 -16.41 -59.07
C TYR A 681 21.16 -17.68 -59.19
N PRO A 682 21.52 -18.80 -58.52
CA PRO A 682 20.59 -19.90 -58.31
C PRO A 682 19.84 -19.71 -56.97
N HIS A 683 18.51 -19.77 -57.03
CA HIS A 683 17.65 -20.24 -55.94
C HIS A 683 17.52 -21.76 -56.03
N PRO A 684 17.08 -22.49 -54.99
CA PRO A 684 16.71 -22.08 -53.63
C PRO A 684 17.67 -22.57 -52.53
#